data_AF-A0A848MXG9-F1
#
_entry.id   AF-A0A848MXG9-F1
#
_cell.length_a   1.000
_cell.length_b   1.000
_cell.length_c   1.000
_cell.angle_alpha   90.00
_cell.angle_beta   90.00
_cell.angle_gamma   90.00
#
_symmetry.space_group_name_H-M   'P 1'
#
loop_
_entity.id
_entity.type
_entity.pdbx_description
1 polymer ?
#
loop_
_entity_poly.entity_id
_entity_poly.type
_entity_poly.pdbx_seq_one_letter_code
_entity_poly.pdbx_strand_id
1 'polypeptide(L)'
;MENQLTSLLKKKYGTTTSSPLVFTEKDTLYTAFRKLADNIYKNGTWTQEDELRAVDTFIRNRDGYPVGKEDATFHDWNGQPWSTEVKVRPIDVVESSFLRSEAEGKKIYSATAIRRKINGSEEHVKSVDVLLDPKNKSGTKHGEFYYFSSSNSTDPSYYALGSMNRAIGYDKLQRDILKEFDDTVQELKFDRRDLERLLERLSIASYTGKKNAHLFQKNPHGELTNTFLATLPRDEREKYLDNPSKMKSMLENNEVQGEERQWLEEQVAANWGDLSNDPTNPVKVNLDKSPYLLKEGNRTTYLYPKTIQNARKQNELISFVEEYIQSTYDIFLQREYEKDIDKQTRASAWQTKKNINKDTRKIMESTSLNKYFQFVEIDNDVDLTLFSQFEKEMERMHDILPKTGDKLPELRLRKLGNHKALGLYVPNKNTIAIDFRDTNDEIGGVGIQSFVHEYGHALDYGTDNGRLLSMRDDFKLIVTRYRENLSLNGKGSYVAEKAGYYTAPTEVFARAFELYVNEAGLNSIFLKSKETYATNIEYALFDQNMRDKLTTFFDSAFPNLKTAVLESNKEQIDVEQGTRSDQELLKTQVDTKIESIKSVKFIHENEELNVGDALETCELTLIDKASAIQKQEEAIHLYMNAIPQTDTMEQITAILKDSLEEM
;
A
#
# COMPACT_ATOMS: atom_id res chain seq x y z
N MET A 1 4.87 -25.61 1.12
CA MET A 1 5.85 -24.51 1.25
C MET A 1 5.34 -23.58 2.33
N GLU A 2 6.15 -23.25 3.34
CA GLU A 2 5.79 -22.22 4.33
C GLU A 2 5.81 -20.88 3.58
N ASN A 3 4.70 -20.14 3.65
CA ASN A 3 4.55 -18.84 2.99
C ASN A 3 5.65 -17.86 3.46
N GLN A 4 6.30 -17.14 2.53
CA GLN A 4 7.43 -16.26 2.83
C GLN A 4 7.09 -15.19 3.89
N LEU A 5 5.89 -14.61 3.85
CA LEU A 5 5.42 -13.63 4.83
C LEU A 5 5.23 -14.26 6.22
N THR A 6 4.78 -15.52 6.26
CA THR A 6 4.67 -16.28 7.51
C THR A 6 6.05 -16.54 8.12
N SER A 7 7.02 -16.94 7.29
CA SER A 7 8.41 -17.12 7.73
C SER A 7 9.01 -15.81 8.27
N LEU A 8 8.72 -14.68 7.61
CA LEU A 8 9.17 -13.36 8.06
C LEU A 8 8.60 -12.97 9.43
N LEU A 9 7.28 -13.08 9.65
CA LEU A 9 6.65 -12.75 10.94
C LEU A 9 7.08 -13.69 12.07
N LYS A 10 7.35 -14.96 11.75
CA LYS A 10 7.91 -15.93 12.69
C LYS A 10 9.34 -15.56 13.06
N LYS A 11 10.16 -15.14 12.09
CA LYS A 11 11.53 -14.67 12.34
C LYS A 11 11.58 -13.40 13.18
N LYS A 12 10.76 -12.39 12.84
CA LYS A 12 10.70 -11.09 13.55
C LYS A 12 10.15 -11.24 14.97
N TYR A 13 9.03 -11.96 15.12
CA TYR A 13 8.25 -11.90 16.35
C TYR A 13 7.98 -13.25 17.04
N GLY A 14 8.31 -14.37 16.40
CA GLY A 14 7.95 -15.71 16.89
C GLY A 14 6.47 -16.06 16.71
N THR A 15 5.74 -15.36 15.83
CA THR A 15 4.34 -15.67 15.56
C THR A 15 4.21 -16.97 14.75
N THR A 16 3.24 -17.80 15.11
CA THR A 16 2.97 -19.12 14.49
C THR A 16 1.61 -19.16 13.82
N THR A 17 0.67 -18.31 14.24
CA THR A 17 -0.66 -18.17 13.65
C THR A 17 -0.85 -16.78 13.05
N SER A 18 -2.04 -16.53 12.50
CA SER A 18 -2.42 -15.22 11.98
C SER A 18 -3.88 -14.93 12.33
N SER A 19 -4.15 -13.68 12.68
CA SER A 19 -5.50 -13.19 12.97
C SER A 19 -5.68 -11.77 12.45
N PRO A 20 -6.90 -11.36 12.08
CA PRO A 20 -7.16 -10.03 11.55
C PRO A 20 -6.65 -8.92 12.46
N LEU A 21 -5.96 -7.96 11.85
CA LEU A 21 -5.57 -6.68 12.44
C LEU A 21 -6.22 -5.59 11.59
N VAL A 22 -6.86 -4.62 12.23
CA VAL A 22 -7.51 -3.50 11.53
C VAL A 22 -7.13 -2.19 12.22
N PHE A 23 -6.55 -1.31 11.42
CA PHE A 23 -6.38 0.09 11.78
C PHE A 23 -7.52 0.92 11.19
N THR A 24 -7.88 1.98 11.91
CA THR A 24 -8.96 2.90 11.58
C THR A 24 -8.43 4.32 11.60
N GLU A 25 -9.18 5.26 11.02
CA GLU A 25 -8.87 6.70 11.02
C GLU A 25 -8.68 7.31 12.42
N LYS A 26 -9.22 6.63 13.45
CA LYS A 26 -9.13 7.07 14.84
C LYS A 26 -7.89 6.54 15.55
N ASP A 27 -7.16 5.62 14.93
CA ASP A 27 -5.96 5.06 15.53
C ASP A 27 -4.82 6.05 15.47
N THR A 28 -4.34 6.46 16.64
CA THR A 28 -3.10 7.24 16.75
C THR A 28 -1.90 6.30 16.71
N LEU A 29 -0.70 6.84 16.56
CA LEU A 29 0.55 6.07 16.68
C LEU A 29 0.55 5.19 17.96
N TYR A 30 0.09 5.74 19.09
CA TYR A 30 -0.03 5.00 20.35
C TYR A 30 -1.00 3.80 20.26
N THR A 31 -2.19 3.99 19.68
CA THR A 31 -3.17 2.89 19.61
C THR A 31 -2.80 1.87 18.53
N ALA A 32 -2.21 2.30 17.42
CA ALA A 32 -1.67 1.43 16.38
C ALA A 32 -0.54 0.54 16.93
N PHE A 33 0.43 1.14 17.62
CA PHE A 33 1.52 0.42 18.30
C PHE A 33 0.98 -0.64 19.28
N ARG A 34 0.01 -0.25 20.12
CA ARG A 34 -0.66 -1.18 21.05
C ARG A 34 -1.41 -2.30 20.35
N LYS A 35 -2.22 -1.99 19.34
CA LYS A 35 -3.00 -2.99 18.59
C LYS A 35 -2.08 -4.00 17.89
N LEU A 36 -0.97 -3.51 17.32
CA LEU A 36 0.03 -4.35 16.69
C LEU A 36 0.70 -5.29 17.71
N ALA A 37 1.15 -4.76 18.85
CA ALA A 37 1.71 -5.56 19.94
C ALA A 37 0.71 -6.61 20.47
N ASP A 38 -0.55 -6.22 20.70
CA ASP A 38 -1.62 -7.12 21.12
C ASP A 38 -1.84 -8.25 20.08
N ASN A 39 -1.78 -7.92 18.79
CA ASN A 39 -1.92 -8.89 17.69
C ASN A 39 -0.71 -9.84 17.60
N ILE A 40 0.51 -9.33 17.76
CA ILE A 40 1.73 -10.13 17.85
C ILE A 40 1.57 -11.17 18.96
N TYR A 41 1.22 -10.73 20.18
CA TYR A 41 0.99 -11.63 21.31
C TYR A 41 -0.05 -12.71 21.00
N LYS A 42 -1.20 -12.32 20.44
CA LYS A 42 -2.29 -13.25 20.12
C LYS A 42 -1.89 -14.35 19.15
N ASN A 43 -0.89 -14.08 18.30
CA ASN A 43 -0.49 -14.96 17.20
C ASN A 43 0.79 -15.75 17.45
N GLY A 44 1.38 -15.67 18.64
CA GLY A 44 2.53 -16.48 19.02
C GLY A 44 2.21 -17.50 20.12
N THR A 45 3.20 -18.35 20.39
CA THR A 45 3.19 -19.28 21.52
C THR A 45 4.38 -18.93 22.38
N TRP A 46 4.13 -18.54 23.63
CA TRP A 46 5.13 -17.89 24.47
C TRP A 46 5.67 -18.84 25.52
N THR A 47 6.98 -18.79 25.69
CA THR A 47 7.73 -19.56 26.69
C THR A 47 7.99 -18.72 27.94
N GLN A 48 8.45 -19.34 29.03
CA GLN A 48 8.89 -18.60 30.21
C GLN A 48 10.07 -17.65 29.88
N GLU A 49 10.91 -18.01 28.91
CA GLU A 49 11.99 -17.14 28.43
C GLU A 49 11.45 -15.86 27.78
N ASP A 50 10.34 -15.95 27.03
CA ASP A 50 9.67 -14.76 26.49
C ASP A 50 9.10 -13.88 27.61
N GLU A 51 8.60 -14.49 28.68
CA GLU A 51 8.10 -13.77 29.86
C GLU A 51 9.23 -13.05 30.60
N LEU A 52 10.38 -13.70 30.79
CA LEU A 52 11.57 -13.10 31.42
C LEU A 52 12.10 -11.92 30.61
N ARG A 53 12.20 -12.06 29.28
CA ARG A 53 12.60 -10.96 28.39
C ARG A 53 11.61 -9.82 28.39
N ALA A 54 10.31 -10.12 28.44
CA ALA A 54 9.29 -9.09 28.55
C ALA A 54 9.40 -8.29 29.84
N VAL A 55 9.72 -8.95 30.97
CA VAL A 55 9.96 -8.27 32.25
C VAL A 55 11.25 -7.45 32.22
N ASP A 56 12.32 -7.95 31.58
CA ASP A 56 13.55 -7.17 31.33
C ASP A 56 13.25 -5.87 30.60
N THR A 57 12.56 -5.94 29.46
CA THR A 57 12.15 -4.77 28.67
C THR A 57 11.23 -3.84 29.47
N PHE A 58 10.31 -4.40 30.25
CA PHE A 58 9.39 -3.63 31.10
C PHE A 58 10.14 -2.77 32.13
N ILE A 59 11.16 -3.33 32.78
CA ILE A 59 11.98 -2.62 33.77
C ILE A 59 12.93 -1.62 33.09
N ARG A 60 13.53 -1.99 31.97
CA ARG A 60 14.39 -1.09 31.20
C ARG A 60 13.63 0.14 30.71
N ASN A 61 12.40 -0.02 30.23
CA ASN A 61 11.54 1.10 29.87
C ASN A 61 11.26 2.00 31.07
N ARG A 62 10.95 1.43 32.25
CA ARG A 62 10.69 2.23 33.46
C ARG A 62 11.88 3.07 33.89
N ASP A 63 13.06 2.46 33.93
CA ASP A 63 14.26 3.12 34.46
C ASP A 63 15.02 3.90 33.36
N GLY A 64 14.51 3.88 32.11
CA GLY A 64 15.11 4.55 30.97
C GLY A 64 16.44 3.92 30.53
N TYR A 65 16.60 2.61 30.73
CA TYR A 65 17.78 1.86 30.33
C TYR A 65 17.66 1.38 28.88
N PRO A 66 18.80 1.22 28.17
CA PRO A 66 18.76 0.72 26.81
C PRO A 66 18.22 -0.70 26.71
N VAL A 67 17.33 -0.95 25.74
CA VAL A 67 16.69 -2.26 25.53
C VAL A 67 17.55 -3.11 24.59
N GLY A 68 17.68 -4.41 24.89
CA GLY A 68 18.34 -5.38 24.03
C GLY A 68 19.87 -5.38 24.04
N LYS A 69 20.51 -4.63 24.94
CA LYS A 69 21.96 -4.61 25.12
C LYS A 69 22.32 -5.12 26.52
N GLU A 70 23.08 -6.21 26.58
CA GLU A 70 23.76 -6.67 27.78
C GLU A 70 24.88 -5.67 28.09
N ASP A 71 24.90 -5.11 29.29
CA ASP A 71 25.80 -4.04 29.74
C ASP A 71 25.77 -2.75 28.89
N ALA A 72 24.65 -2.04 28.97
CA ALA A 72 24.48 -0.80 28.22
C ALA A 72 25.01 0.41 29.00
N THR A 73 25.62 1.37 28.28
CA THR A 73 25.97 2.68 28.86
C THR A 73 24.81 3.65 28.64
N PHE A 74 24.30 4.29 29.70
CA PHE A 74 23.37 5.41 29.61
C PHE A 74 23.93 6.64 30.32
N HIS A 75 23.51 7.82 29.87
CA HIS A 75 23.86 9.08 30.50
C HIS A 75 22.67 9.59 31.31
N ASP A 76 22.92 10.00 32.56
CA ASP A 76 21.88 10.61 33.38
C ASP A 76 21.60 12.07 32.98
N TRP A 77 20.74 12.75 33.74
CA TRP A 77 20.36 14.13 33.47
C TRP A 77 21.51 15.14 33.60
N ASN A 78 22.61 14.78 34.27
CA ASN A 78 23.85 15.56 34.35
C ASN A 78 24.86 15.18 33.26
N GLY A 79 24.52 14.25 32.37
CA GLY A 79 25.45 13.72 31.38
C GLY A 79 26.48 12.76 31.97
N GLN A 80 26.28 12.25 33.19
CA GLN A 80 27.18 11.27 33.78
C GLN A 80 26.93 9.88 33.17
N PRO A 81 27.96 9.16 32.68
CA PRO A 81 27.81 7.80 32.17
C PRO A 81 27.68 6.75 33.29
N TRP A 82 26.77 5.81 33.06
CA TRP A 82 26.43 4.68 33.91
C TRP A 82 26.32 3.40 33.09
N SER A 83 26.85 2.29 33.60
CA SER A 83 26.59 0.94 33.09
C SER A 83 25.30 0.40 33.74
N THR A 84 24.46 -0.30 32.97
CA THR A 84 23.21 -0.88 33.45
C THR A 84 23.07 -2.38 33.17
N GLU A 85 22.49 -3.07 34.14
CA GLU A 85 22.23 -4.50 34.13
C GLU A 85 20.84 -4.76 34.74
N VAL A 86 20.07 -5.66 34.14
CA VAL A 86 18.77 -6.09 34.68
C VAL A 86 18.76 -7.61 34.75
N LYS A 87 18.52 -8.16 35.95
CA LYS A 87 18.43 -9.60 36.19
C LYS A 87 16.99 -9.95 36.54
N VAL A 88 16.41 -10.92 35.83
CA VAL A 88 15.02 -11.33 36.04
C VAL A 88 14.98 -12.81 36.43
N ARG A 89 14.16 -13.15 37.43
CA ARG A 89 13.87 -14.54 37.82
C ARG A 89 12.39 -14.72 38.15
N PRO A 90 11.79 -15.90 37.88
CA PRO A 90 10.43 -16.19 38.30
C PRO A 90 10.34 -16.34 39.83
N ILE A 91 9.17 -16.04 40.40
CA ILE A 91 8.85 -16.26 41.81
C ILE A 91 7.69 -17.24 41.92
N ASP A 92 7.92 -18.39 42.55
CA ASP A 92 6.88 -19.41 42.76
C ASP A 92 6.01 -19.12 44.00
N VAL A 93 6.58 -18.48 45.03
CA VAL A 93 5.91 -18.22 46.31
C VAL A 93 6.09 -16.76 46.71
N VAL A 94 4.96 -16.06 46.91
CA VAL A 94 4.95 -14.68 47.42
C VAL A 94 4.98 -14.70 48.95
N GLU A 95 6.15 -14.41 49.51
CA GLU A 95 6.33 -14.34 50.96
C GLU A 95 5.63 -13.11 51.56
N SER A 96 5.61 -11.99 50.84
CA SER A 96 4.99 -10.74 51.27
C SER A 96 3.47 -10.88 51.40
N SER A 97 2.96 -10.80 52.63
CA SER A 97 1.52 -10.81 52.91
C SER A 97 0.76 -9.67 52.22
N PHE A 98 1.41 -8.52 52.01
CA PHE A 98 0.85 -7.37 51.31
C PHE A 98 0.66 -7.63 49.81
N LEU A 99 1.60 -8.33 49.17
CA LEU A 99 1.53 -8.60 47.73
C LEU A 99 0.60 -9.77 47.38
N ARG A 100 0.22 -10.62 48.35
CA ARG A 100 -0.58 -11.83 48.09
C ARG A 100 -1.90 -11.56 47.35
N SER A 101 -2.63 -10.51 47.72
CA SER A 101 -3.90 -10.17 47.05
C SER A 101 -3.68 -9.66 45.63
N GLU A 102 -2.67 -8.81 45.43
CA GLU A 102 -2.33 -8.28 44.10
C GLU A 102 -1.76 -9.37 43.19
N ALA A 103 -1.03 -10.33 43.75
CA ALA A 103 -0.45 -11.48 43.07
C ALA A 103 -1.48 -12.53 42.62
N GLU A 104 -2.69 -12.51 43.17
CA GLU A 104 -3.67 -13.56 42.92
C GLU A 104 -3.99 -13.71 41.43
N GLY A 105 -3.77 -14.92 40.90
CA GLY A 105 -4.00 -15.26 39.50
C GLY A 105 -2.99 -14.65 38.51
N LYS A 106 -1.88 -14.06 38.99
CA LYS A 106 -0.82 -13.46 38.17
C LYS A 106 0.46 -14.28 38.22
N LYS A 107 1.27 -14.18 37.16
CA LYS A 107 2.66 -14.66 37.17
C LYS A 107 3.57 -13.58 37.71
N ILE A 108 4.60 -13.97 38.46
CA ILE A 108 5.41 -13.02 39.23
C ILE A 108 6.87 -13.26 38.93
N TYR A 109 7.57 -12.15 38.71
CA TYR A 109 8.99 -12.14 38.43
C TYR A 109 9.65 -11.10 39.30
N SER A 110 10.78 -11.45 39.91
CA SER A 110 11.63 -10.48 40.59
C SER A 110 12.64 -9.96 39.59
N ALA A 111 12.68 -8.66 39.40
CA ALA A 111 13.65 -7.99 38.55
C ALA A 111 14.56 -7.09 39.40
N THR A 112 15.86 -7.34 39.33
CA THR A 112 16.89 -6.53 39.98
C THR A 112 17.58 -5.67 38.94
N ALA A 113 17.30 -4.37 39.00
CA ALA A 113 17.93 -3.34 38.19
C ALA A 113 19.17 -2.81 38.90
N ILE A 114 20.32 -2.86 38.23
CA ILE A 114 21.60 -2.41 38.74
C ILE A 114 22.13 -1.32 37.82
N ARG A 115 22.60 -0.21 38.40
CA ARG A 115 23.38 0.80 37.66
C ARG A 115 24.67 1.11 38.40
N ARG A 116 25.78 1.16 37.66
CA ARG A 116 27.14 1.39 38.17
C ARG A 116 27.77 2.57 37.47
N LYS A 117 28.35 3.51 38.22
CA LYS A 117 29.04 4.66 37.66
C LYS A 117 30.34 4.21 36.98
N ILE A 118 30.52 4.48 35.69
CA ILE A 118 31.66 3.93 34.91
C ILE A 118 33.02 4.43 35.43
N ASN A 119 33.06 5.65 35.97
CA ASN A 119 34.27 6.28 36.52
C ASN A 119 34.12 6.60 38.03
N GLY A 120 33.39 5.77 38.78
CA GLY A 120 33.20 5.99 40.21
C GLY A 120 32.89 4.70 40.96
N SER A 121 32.69 4.81 42.27
CA SER A 121 32.36 3.68 43.16
C SER A 121 30.87 3.56 43.46
N GLU A 122 30.04 4.40 42.84
CA GLU A 122 28.61 4.45 43.12
C GLU A 122 27.87 3.34 42.37
N GLU A 123 27.16 2.51 43.12
CA GLU A 123 26.28 1.47 42.62
C GLU A 123 24.88 1.67 43.22
N HIS A 124 23.85 1.59 42.39
CA HIS A 124 22.48 1.55 42.85
C HIS A 124 21.84 0.24 42.41
N VAL A 125 21.24 -0.45 43.38
CA VAL A 125 20.51 -1.69 43.17
C VAL A 125 19.06 -1.47 43.59
N LYS A 126 18.13 -1.85 42.72
CA LYS A 126 16.70 -1.78 42.98
C LYS A 126 16.02 -3.06 42.54
N SER A 127 15.29 -3.69 43.45
CA SER A 127 14.48 -4.87 43.15
C SER A 127 13.01 -4.50 43.04
N VAL A 128 12.35 -5.01 42.00
CA VAL A 128 10.93 -4.78 41.70
C VAL A 128 10.28 -6.12 41.37
N ASP A 129 9.17 -6.43 42.05
CA ASP A 129 8.35 -7.59 41.69
C ASP A 129 7.35 -7.19 40.61
N VAL A 130 7.45 -7.80 39.43
CA VAL A 130 6.58 -7.55 38.28
C VAL A 130 5.49 -8.62 38.22
N LEU A 131 4.24 -8.19 38.35
CA LEU A 131 3.06 -9.04 38.36
C LEU A 131 2.38 -8.97 36.99
N LEU A 132 2.58 -10.02 36.19
CA LEU A 132 1.99 -10.17 34.87
C LEU A 132 0.66 -10.92 34.96
N ASP A 133 -0.44 -10.24 34.58
CA ASP A 133 -1.79 -10.80 34.54
C ASP A 133 -2.04 -11.57 33.23
N PRO A 134 -2.16 -12.92 33.26
CA PRO A 134 -2.45 -13.74 32.09
C PRO A 134 -3.87 -13.54 31.55
N LYS A 135 -4.80 -13.06 32.40
CA LYS A 135 -6.18 -12.73 31.99
C LYS A 135 -6.25 -11.37 31.29
N ASN A 136 -5.14 -10.63 31.22
CA ASN A 136 -4.99 -9.35 30.52
C ASN A 136 -5.96 -8.24 30.96
N LYS A 137 -6.43 -8.29 32.21
CA LYS A 137 -7.35 -7.29 32.79
C LYS A 137 -6.61 -6.07 33.31
N SER A 138 -5.31 -6.17 33.58
CA SER A 138 -4.45 -5.07 34.02
C SER A 138 -4.12 -4.03 32.93
N GLY A 139 -4.82 -4.01 31.79
CA GLY A 139 -4.42 -3.20 30.63
C GLY A 139 -4.39 -1.69 30.94
N THR A 140 -5.32 -1.17 31.72
CA THR A 140 -5.32 0.25 32.13
C THR A 140 -4.22 0.59 33.13
N LYS A 141 -3.67 -0.42 33.81
CA LYS A 141 -2.60 -0.30 34.81
C LYS A 141 -1.24 -0.80 34.30
N HIS A 142 -1.12 -1.16 33.02
CA HIS A 142 0.13 -1.69 32.48
C HIS A 142 1.23 -0.62 32.54
N GLY A 143 2.30 -0.92 33.24
CA GLY A 143 3.39 0.05 33.48
C GLY A 143 3.18 0.94 34.70
N GLU A 144 2.20 0.65 35.57
CA GLU A 144 2.08 1.32 36.86
C GLU A 144 3.01 0.68 37.90
N PHE A 145 3.71 1.53 38.64
CA PHE A 145 4.68 1.16 39.66
C PHE A 145 4.23 1.67 41.02
N TYR A 146 4.33 0.79 41.99
CA TYR A 146 3.91 1.02 43.36
C TYR A 146 5.07 0.74 44.30
N TYR A 147 5.05 1.38 45.46
CA TYR A 147 5.98 1.10 46.53
C TYR A 147 5.22 1.04 47.85
N PHE A 148 5.74 0.26 48.79
CA PHE A 148 5.28 0.27 50.17
C PHE A 148 6.49 0.21 51.09
N SER A 149 6.46 1.00 52.16
CA SER A 149 7.43 0.96 53.24
C SER A 149 6.74 0.47 54.50
N SER A 150 7.38 -0.44 55.24
CA SER A 150 6.96 -0.72 56.60
C SER A 150 7.52 0.37 57.51
N SER A 151 6.84 0.68 58.62
CA SER A 151 7.32 1.66 59.61
C SER A 151 8.71 1.33 60.18
N ASN A 152 9.18 0.09 59.98
CA ASN A 152 10.41 -0.46 60.56
C ASN A 152 11.49 -0.77 59.50
N SER A 153 11.25 -0.47 58.21
CA SER A 153 12.20 -0.68 57.12
C SER A 153 12.61 0.65 56.49
N THR A 154 13.92 0.87 56.33
CA THR A 154 14.46 2.02 55.59
C THR A 154 14.35 1.84 54.08
N ASP A 155 14.17 0.60 53.59
CA ASP A 155 14.07 0.28 52.18
C ASP A 155 12.61 -0.06 51.80
N PRO A 156 12.00 0.71 50.87
CA PRO A 156 10.69 0.39 50.35
C PRO A 156 10.74 -0.81 49.41
N SER A 157 9.72 -1.67 49.48
CA SER A 157 9.49 -2.74 48.51
C SER A 157 8.72 -2.20 47.31
N TYR A 158 9.11 -2.60 46.11
CA TYR A 158 8.51 -2.13 44.86
C TYR A 158 7.81 -3.26 44.13
N TYR A 159 6.66 -2.95 43.53
CA TYR A 159 6.01 -3.85 42.59
C TYR A 159 5.43 -3.10 41.40
N ALA A 160 5.25 -3.81 40.29
CA ALA A 160 4.66 -3.27 39.07
C ALA A 160 3.56 -4.18 38.54
N LEU A 161 2.55 -3.59 37.91
CA LEU A 161 1.45 -4.30 37.30
C LEU A 161 1.57 -4.27 35.77
N GLY A 162 1.38 -5.44 35.14
CA GLY A 162 1.37 -5.56 33.69
C GLY A 162 0.33 -6.57 33.21
N SER A 163 -0.31 -6.30 32.07
CA SER A 163 -0.95 -7.37 31.30
C SER A 163 0.11 -8.19 30.56
N MET A 164 -0.03 -9.51 30.55
CA MET A 164 0.89 -10.43 29.88
C MET A 164 0.94 -10.18 28.37
N ASN A 165 -0.21 -9.94 27.74
CA ASN A 165 -0.28 -9.69 26.30
C ASN A 165 0.52 -8.46 25.87
N ARG A 166 0.40 -7.37 26.62
CA ARG A 166 1.12 -6.12 26.37
C ARG A 166 2.60 -6.27 26.67
N ALA A 167 2.98 -6.92 27.78
CA ALA A 167 4.39 -7.08 28.14
C ALA A 167 5.16 -7.81 27.03
N ILE A 168 4.67 -8.98 26.61
CA ILE A 168 5.33 -9.77 25.56
C ILE A 168 5.18 -9.09 24.20
N GLY A 169 4.00 -8.58 23.85
CA GLY A 169 3.78 -7.88 22.58
C GLY A 169 4.68 -6.66 22.40
N TYR A 170 4.83 -5.83 23.44
CA TYR A 170 5.71 -4.66 23.42
C TYR A 170 7.18 -5.06 23.37
N ASP A 171 7.59 -6.08 24.11
CA ASP A 171 8.96 -6.60 24.03
C ASP A 171 9.35 -6.98 22.60
N LYS A 172 8.52 -7.83 21.95
CA LYS A 172 8.76 -8.28 20.58
C LYS A 172 8.80 -7.12 19.60
N LEU A 173 7.84 -6.21 19.70
CA LEU A 173 7.74 -5.08 18.79
C LEU A 173 8.89 -4.08 18.96
N GLN A 174 9.22 -3.70 20.20
CA GLN A 174 10.28 -2.74 20.46
C GLN A 174 11.66 -3.26 20.05
N ARG A 175 11.96 -4.53 20.35
CA ARG A 175 13.26 -5.11 20.00
C ARG A 175 13.45 -5.18 18.49
N ASP A 176 12.41 -5.52 17.72
CA ASP A 176 12.53 -5.55 16.26
C ASP A 176 12.57 -4.14 15.65
N ILE A 177 11.87 -3.14 16.21
CA ILE A 177 12.02 -1.72 15.82
C ILE A 177 13.46 -1.23 16.09
N LEU A 178 14.00 -1.51 17.26
CA LEU A 178 15.37 -1.13 17.60
C LEU A 178 16.40 -1.85 16.73
N LYS A 179 16.14 -3.12 16.38
CA LYS A 179 16.97 -3.85 15.43
C LYS A 179 16.93 -3.21 14.05
N GLU A 180 15.75 -2.83 13.55
CA GLU A 180 15.61 -2.13 12.26
C GLU A 180 16.39 -0.80 12.28
N PHE A 181 16.33 -0.05 13.38
CA PHE A 181 17.12 1.17 13.57
C PHE A 181 18.63 0.87 13.56
N ASP A 182 19.07 -0.15 14.30
CA ASP A 182 20.48 -0.54 14.39
C ASP A 182 21.02 -1.07 13.03
N ASP A 183 20.16 -1.65 12.19
CA ASP A 183 20.49 -2.11 10.83
C ASP A 183 20.41 -0.99 9.77
N THR A 184 19.83 0.17 10.10
CA THR A 184 19.66 1.29 9.16
C THR A 184 21.00 1.96 8.88
N VAL A 185 21.40 1.99 7.61
CA VAL A 185 22.67 2.59 7.15
C VAL A 185 22.55 4.11 6.95
N GLN A 186 21.32 4.62 6.82
CA GLN A 186 21.06 6.05 6.61
C GLN A 186 21.32 6.86 7.89
N GLU A 187 21.95 8.02 7.73
CA GLU A 187 22.10 8.99 8.82
C GLU A 187 20.72 9.60 9.17
N LEU A 188 20.27 9.34 10.39
CA LEU A 188 19.04 9.89 10.97
C LEU A 188 19.40 11.07 11.89
N LYS A 189 18.53 12.08 11.98
CA LYS A 189 18.75 13.28 12.84
C LYS A 189 18.42 13.02 14.30
N PHE A 190 18.03 11.79 14.64
CA PHE A 190 17.78 11.34 16.00
C PHE A 190 18.67 10.15 16.33
N ASP A 191 19.05 10.03 17.60
CA ASP A 191 19.87 8.93 18.07
C ASP A 191 19.00 7.77 18.59
N ARG A 192 19.64 6.62 18.84
CA ARG A 192 18.96 5.44 19.39
C ARG A 192 18.20 5.73 20.68
N ARG A 193 18.70 6.65 21.52
CA ARG A 193 18.09 6.97 22.82
C ARG A 193 16.81 7.78 22.65
N ASP A 194 16.74 8.65 21.64
CA ASP A 194 15.51 9.33 21.25
C ASP A 194 14.41 8.32 20.88
N LEU A 195 14.76 7.27 20.11
CA LEU A 195 13.85 6.19 19.75
C LEU A 195 13.38 5.38 20.95
N GLU A 196 14.30 4.95 21.83
CA GLU A 196 13.95 4.24 23.06
C GLU A 196 12.99 5.04 23.94
N ARG A 197 13.21 6.36 24.08
CA ARG A 197 12.30 7.24 24.85
C ARG A 197 10.91 7.31 24.25
N LEU A 198 10.77 7.28 22.92
CA LEU A 198 9.45 7.21 22.28
C LEU A 198 8.79 5.85 22.53
N LEU A 199 9.52 4.75 22.35
CA LEU A 199 9.03 3.38 22.56
C LEU A 199 8.63 3.13 24.03
N GLU A 200 9.41 3.64 24.98
CA GLU A 200 9.07 3.67 26.41
C GLU A 200 7.68 4.28 26.61
N ARG A 201 7.48 5.51 26.11
CA ARG A 201 6.20 6.23 26.24
C ARG A 201 5.05 5.51 25.54
N LEU A 202 5.29 4.87 24.40
CA LEU A 202 4.28 4.07 23.68
C LEU A 202 3.86 2.80 24.44
N SER A 203 4.66 2.33 25.40
CA SER A 203 4.41 1.11 26.16
C SER A 203 3.79 1.32 27.54
N ILE A 204 3.71 2.55 28.03
CA ILE A 204 3.23 2.85 29.39
C ILE A 204 1.83 3.45 29.33
N ALA A 205 0.89 2.87 30.09
CA ALA A 205 -0.51 3.28 30.08
C ALA A 205 -0.74 4.74 30.48
N SER A 206 0.12 5.35 31.32
CA SER A 206 -0.02 6.75 31.75
C SER A 206 0.18 7.77 30.62
N TYR A 207 0.82 7.37 29.52
CA TYR A 207 0.96 8.21 28.32
C TYR A 207 -0.23 8.10 27.37
N THR A 208 -1.23 7.27 27.68
CA THR A 208 -2.47 7.21 26.90
C THR A 208 -3.27 8.52 27.01
N GLY A 209 -4.13 8.76 26.03
CA GLY A 209 -5.13 9.83 26.05
C GLY A 209 -4.66 11.19 25.53
N LYS A 210 -5.62 12.13 25.47
CA LYS A 210 -5.46 13.42 24.76
C LYS A 210 -4.35 14.31 25.32
N LYS A 211 -4.08 14.27 26.63
CA LYS A 211 -3.07 15.10 27.29
C LYS A 211 -1.66 14.88 26.70
N ASN A 212 -1.36 13.65 26.33
CA ASN A 212 -0.04 13.23 25.86
C ASN A 212 0.02 13.01 24.33
N ALA A 213 -1.08 13.26 23.61
CA ALA A 213 -1.17 12.99 22.17
C ALA A 213 -0.07 13.71 21.35
N HIS A 214 0.30 14.93 21.77
CA HIS A 214 1.35 15.73 21.14
C HIS A 214 2.74 15.06 21.13
N LEU A 215 2.98 14.08 22.01
CA LEU A 215 4.25 13.33 22.05
C LEU A 215 4.35 12.29 20.93
N PHE A 216 3.22 11.96 20.31
CA PHE A 216 3.09 10.91 19.29
C PHE A 216 2.56 11.45 17.96
N GLN A 217 2.64 12.78 17.78
CA GLN A 217 2.21 13.47 16.57
C GLN A 217 3.33 14.33 16.02
N LYS A 218 3.40 14.42 14.70
CA LYS A 218 4.33 15.32 14.01
C LYS A 218 4.04 16.77 14.44
N ASN A 219 5.11 17.48 14.77
CA ASN A 219 5.08 18.88 15.11
C ASN A 219 5.05 19.72 13.82
N PRO A 220 4.05 20.60 13.64
CA PRO A 220 3.94 21.43 12.43
C PRO A 220 5.17 22.31 12.15
N HIS A 221 5.93 22.70 13.18
CA HIS A 221 7.17 23.45 12.98
C HIS A 221 8.26 22.64 12.29
N GLY A 222 8.23 21.31 12.39
CA GLY A 222 9.16 20.42 11.72
C GLY A 222 8.94 20.35 10.21
N GLU A 223 7.72 20.62 9.74
CA GLU A 223 7.34 20.61 8.32
C GLU A 223 7.73 21.90 7.58
N LEU A 224 8.15 22.94 8.31
CA LEU A 224 8.58 24.20 7.70
C LEU A 224 9.90 23.99 6.94
N THR A 225 9.86 24.24 5.63
CA THR A 225 11.02 24.08 4.74
C THR A 225 12.07 25.18 4.98
N ASN A 226 13.34 24.88 4.72
CA ASN A 226 14.39 25.89 4.79
C ASN A 226 14.12 27.05 3.82
N THR A 227 13.58 26.77 2.64
CA THR A 227 13.18 27.78 1.65
C THR A 227 12.12 28.71 2.22
N PHE A 228 11.07 28.19 2.85
CA PHE A 228 10.05 29.02 3.49
C PHE A 228 10.65 29.86 4.63
N LEU A 229 11.42 29.23 5.52
CA LEU A 229 12.04 29.94 6.64
C LEU A 229 12.96 31.07 6.18
N ALA A 230 13.68 30.90 5.07
CA ALA A 230 14.54 31.93 4.49
C ALA A 230 13.78 33.17 4.00
N THR A 231 12.46 33.06 3.75
CA THR A 231 11.61 34.21 3.40
C THR A 231 11.20 35.07 4.60
N LEU A 232 11.38 34.57 5.83
CA LEU A 232 10.93 35.23 7.04
C LEU A 232 12.02 36.17 7.58
N PRO A 233 11.67 37.37 8.08
CA PRO A 233 12.64 38.24 8.74
C PRO A 233 13.13 37.61 10.05
N ARG A 234 14.35 38.00 10.46
CA ARG A 234 14.96 37.64 11.73
C ARG A 234 14.68 38.68 12.80
N ASP A 235 14.77 38.27 14.06
CA ASP A 235 14.74 39.18 15.20
C ASP A 235 16.13 39.80 15.42
N GLU A 236 16.23 41.10 15.12
CA GLU A 236 17.47 41.88 15.21
C GLU A 236 17.59 42.68 16.52
N ARG A 237 16.95 42.21 17.61
CA ARG A 237 17.17 42.80 18.94
C ARG A 237 18.59 42.56 19.41
N GLU A 238 19.14 43.53 20.15
CA GLU A 238 20.52 43.58 20.65
C GLU A 238 21.07 42.26 21.21
N LYS A 239 20.25 41.49 21.95
CA LYS A 239 20.63 40.17 22.48
C LYS A 239 21.02 39.11 21.44
N TYR A 240 20.76 39.34 20.16
CA TYR A 240 21.15 38.46 19.05
C TYR A 240 22.20 39.08 18.13
N LEU A 241 22.66 40.29 18.44
CA LEU A 241 23.60 41.04 17.62
C LEU A 241 25.00 40.99 18.25
N ASP A 242 26.03 40.84 17.42
CA ASP A 242 27.42 40.98 17.86
C ASP A 242 28.34 41.26 16.65
N ASN A 243 29.62 41.54 16.88
CA ASN A 243 30.62 41.82 15.86
C ASN A 243 31.59 40.64 15.71
N PRO A 244 31.30 39.67 14.82
CA PRO A 244 32.14 38.48 14.65
C PRO A 244 33.56 38.80 14.20
N SER A 245 33.77 39.86 13.41
CA SER A 245 35.10 40.28 12.99
C SER A 245 35.95 40.78 14.16
N LYS A 246 35.35 41.52 15.09
CA LYS A 246 36.03 41.97 16.31
C LYS A 246 36.34 40.80 17.23
N MET A 247 35.38 39.90 17.44
CA MET A 247 35.57 38.69 18.27
C MET A 247 36.74 37.84 17.73
N LYS A 248 36.81 37.64 16.41
CA LYS A 248 37.91 36.93 15.76
C LYS A 248 39.26 37.62 15.97
N SER A 249 39.31 38.95 15.84
CA SER A 249 40.54 39.72 16.12
C SER A 249 41.01 39.57 17.56
N MET A 250 40.10 39.57 18.54
CA MET A 250 40.43 39.40 19.96
C MET A 250 41.04 38.00 20.23
N LEU A 251 40.53 36.97 19.56
CA LEU A 251 41.08 35.61 19.65
C LEU A 251 42.47 35.50 18.99
N GLU A 252 42.65 36.07 17.79
CA GLU A 252 43.92 36.04 17.05
C GLU A 252 45.03 36.79 17.80
N ASN A 253 44.69 37.89 18.47
CA ASN A 253 45.61 38.69 19.27
C ASN A 253 45.86 38.13 20.69
N ASN A 254 45.23 37.01 21.07
CA ASN A 254 45.26 36.44 22.42
C ASN A 254 44.87 37.44 23.54
N GLU A 255 43.92 38.34 23.25
CA GLU A 255 43.44 39.37 24.21
C GLU A 255 42.56 38.78 25.33
N VAL A 256 42.08 37.54 25.15
CA VAL A 256 41.16 36.84 26.06
C VAL A 256 41.69 35.45 26.44
N GLN A 257 41.38 34.99 27.65
CA GLN A 257 41.82 33.69 28.18
C GLN A 257 40.72 32.96 28.95
N GLY A 258 40.93 31.66 29.20
CA GLY A 258 40.01 30.85 30.00
C GLY A 258 38.62 30.70 29.38
N GLU A 259 37.58 30.79 30.21
CA GLU A 259 36.18 30.62 29.81
C GLU A 259 35.71 31.67 28.78
N GLU A 260 36.23 32.90 28.86
CA GLU A 260 35.89 33.98 27.92
C GLU A 260 36.38 33.66 26.51
N ARG A 261 37.59 33.09 26.40
CA ARG A 261 38.13 32.63 25.11
C ARG A 261 37.26 31.52 24.53
N GLN A 262 36.87 30.53 25.33
CA GLN A 262 36.00 29.44 24.89
C GLN A 262 34.64 29.96 24.40
N TRP A 263 34.03 30.88 25.14
CA TRP A 263 32.77 31.52 24.74
C TRP A 263 32.90 32.29 23.43
N LEU A 264 34.00 33.04 23.23
CA LEU A 264 34.28 33.76 21.98
C LEU A 264 34.53 32.81 20.80
N GLU A 265 35.25 31.71 21.02
CA GLU A 265 35.47 30.66 20.01
C GLU A 265 34.12 30.06 19.55
N GLU A 266 33.20 29.79 20.48
CA GLU A 266 31.83 29.37 20.16
C GLU A 266 31.03 30.45 19.41
N GLN A 267 31.14 31.73 19.80
CA GLN A 267 30.43 32.81 19.09
C GLN A 267 30.97 33.02 17.68
N VAL A 268 32.29 32.93 17.46
CA VAL A 268 32.89 33.06 16.13
C VAL A 268 32.52 31.89 15.21
N ALA A 269 32.32 30.70 15.77
CA ALA A 269 31.87 29.52 15.02
C ALA A 269 30.37 29.53 14.67
N ALA A 270 29.58 30.43 15.25
CA ALA A 270 28.15 30.53 14.98
C ALA A 270 27.86 31.09 13.57
N ASN A 271 26.67 30.81 13.05
CA ASN A 271 26.22 31.34 11.78
C ASN A 271 25.75 32.80 11.95
N TRP A 272 26.49 33.74 11.36
CA TRP A 272 26.17 35.17 11.38
C TRP A 272 25.58 35.63 10.05
N GLY A 273 24.50 36.40 10.13
CA GLY A 273 23.81 37.00 8.98
C GLY A 273 23.88 38.52 8.98
N ASP A 274 23.70 39.10 7.80
CA ASP A 274 23.61 40.54 7.62
C ASP A 274 22.34 41.14 8.25
N LEU A 275 22.41 42.39 8.69
CA LEU A 275 21.24 43.13 9.14
C LEU A 275 20.35 43.50 7.94
N SER A 276 19.04 43.38 8.11
CA SER A 276 18.05 43.64 7.06
C SER A 276 18.10 45.07 6.50
N ASN A 277 18.40 46.07 7.34
CA ASN A 277 18.44 47.47 6.95
C ASN A 277 19.84 47.98 6.57
N ASP A 278 20.90 47.26 6.96
CA ASP A 278 22.29 47.64 6.67
C ASP A 278 23.17 46.38 6.55
N PRO A 279 23.22 45.75 5.37
CA PRO A 279 24.01 44.54 5.17
C PRO A 279 25.52 44.75 5.35
N THR A 280 26.00 45.98 5.19
CA THR A 280 27.43 46.31 5.29
C THR A 280 27.92 46.49 6.73
N ASN A 281 27.00 46.51 7.70
CA ASN A 281 27.35 46.71 9.10
C ASN A 281 28.29 45.60 9.61
N PRO A 282 29.36 45.93 10.36
CA PRO A 282 30.21 44.92 10.99
C PRO A 282 29.50 44.16 12.13
N VAL A 283 28.43 44.72 12.70
CA VAL A 283 27.53 44.00 13.61
C VAL A 283 26.59 43.14 12.78
N LYS A 284 26.49 41.87 13.15
CA LYS A 284 25.72 40.84 12.46
C LYS A 284 24.70 40.22 13.40
N VAL A 285 23.71 39.50 12.85
CA VAL A 285 22.71 38.75 13.63
C VAL A 285 23.10 37.27 13.74
N ASN A 286 23.04 36.71 14.94
CA ASN A 286 23.30 35.29 15.19
C ASN A 286 22.11 34.44 14.70
N LEU A 287 22.25 33.79 13.55
CA LEU A 287 21.19 33.01 12.89
C LEU A 287 20.86 31.69 13.58
N ASP A 288 21.76 31.18 14.42
CA ASP A 288 21.55 29.97 15.21
C ASP A 288 20.64 30.23 16.43
N LYS A 289 20.63 31.47 16.93
CA LYS A 289 19.86 31.89 18.11
C LYS A 289 18.64 32.74 17.75
N SER A 290 18.75 33.62 16.75
CA SER A 290 17.70 34.58 16.38
C SER A 290 16.48 33.86 15.79
N PRO A 291 15.27 34.05 16.37
CA PRO A 291 14.06 33.46 15.84
C PRO A 291 13.66 34.05 14.49
N TYR A 292 13.05 33.23 13.64
CA TYR A 292 12.29 33.71 12.49
C TYR A 292 10.98 34.34 12.97
N LEU A 293 10.57 35.42 12.32
CA LEU A 293 9.36 36.16 12.68
C LEU A 293 8.25 35.89 11.67
N LEU A 294 7.28 35.06 12.08
CA LEU A 294 6.08 34.80 11.30
C LEU A 294 4.98 35.79 11.71
N LYS A 295 4.56 36.65 10.78
CA LYS A 295 3.47 37.62 11.01
C LYS A 295 2.15 37.12 10.43
N GLU A 296 1.14 37.04 11.27
CA GLU A 296 -0.22 36.63 10.92
C GLU A 296 -1.19 37.72 11.41
N GLY A 297 -1.51 38.66 10.53
CA GLY A 297 -2.23 39.88 10.92
C GLY A 297 -1.46 40.65 12.00
N ASN A 298 -2.09 40.84 13.17
CA ASN A 298 -1.48 41.55 14.31
C ASN A 298 -0.63 40.63 15.21
N ARG A 299 -0.58 39.33 14.95
CA ARG A 299 0.17 38.37 15.76
C ARG A 299 1.55 38.15 15.15
N THR A 300 2.59 38.17 15.99
CA THR A 300 3.94 37.72 15.60
C THR A 300 4.30 36.46 16.38
N THR A 301 4.55 35.37 15.65
CA THR A 301 5.02 34.10 16.21
C THR A 301 6.54 34.01 16.03
N TYR A 302 7.25 33.75 17.14
CA TYR A 302 8.72 33.61 17.15
C TYR A 302 9.09 32.15 16.98
N LEU A 303 9.72 31.81 15.85
CA LEU A 303 10.13 30.45 15.52
C LEU A 303 11.64 30.32 15.78
N TYR A 304 12.01 29.80 16.95
CA TYR A 304 13.40 29.62 17.33
C TYR A 304 14.07 28.47 16.54
N PRO A 305 15.31 28.65 16.02
CA PRO A 305 16.00 27.61 15.25
C PRO A 305 16.11 26.27 15.99
N LYS A 306 16.49 26.30 17.27
CA LYS A 306 16.55 25.10 18.13
C LYS A 306 15.21 24.39 18.26
N THR A 307 14.10 25.13 18.35
CA THR A 307 12.75 24.56 18.41
C THR A 307 12.38 23.88 17.09
N ILE A 308 12.72 24.48 15.95
CA ILE A 308 12.51 23.89 14.62
C ILE A 308 13.35 22.62 14.46
N GLN A 309 14.62 22.63 14.88
CA GLN A 309 15.49 21.45 14.82
C GLN A 309 14.93 20.31 15.68
N ASN A 310 14.50 20.60 16.91
CA ASN A 310 13.86 19.61 17.78
C ASN A 310 12.56 19.07 17.18
N ALA A 311 11.75 19.93 16.56
CA ALA A 311 10.52 19.54 15.88
C ALA A 311 10.80 18.63 14.67
N ARG A 312 11.82 18.95 13.85
CA ARG A 312 12.27 18.10 12.73
C ARG A 312 12.74 16.73 13.22
N LYS A 313 13.53 16.70 14.30
CA LYS A 313 13.97 15.47 14.93
C LYS A 313 12.79 14.62 15.40
N GLN A 314 11.81 15.25 16.06
CA GLN A 314 10.58 14.58 16.49
C GLN A 314 9.79 14.01 15.29
N ASN A 315 9.65 14.76 14.20
CA ASN A 315 8.89 14.30 13.04
C ASN A 315 9.56 13.11 12.35
N GLU A 316 10.89 13.15 12.19
CA GLU A 316 11.64 12.05 11.59
C GLU A 316 11.59 10.79 12.47
N LEU A 317 11.69 10.95 13.78
CA LEU A 317 11.50 9.85 14.73
C LEU A 317 10.09 9.24 14.66
N ILE A 318 9.05 10.08 14.56
CA ILE A 318 7.67 9.63 14.43
C ILE A 318 7.45 8.92 13.10
N SER A 319 7.95 9.48 11.99
CA SER A 319 7.88 8.85 10.67
C SER A 319 8.53 7.47 10.69
N PHE A 320 9.71 7.33 11.29
CA PHE A 320 10.41 6.04 11.37
C PHE A 320 9.54 4.94 12.03
N VAL A 321 8.91 5.25 13.17
CA VAL A 321 8.05 4.29 13.88
C VAL A 321 6.73 4.06 13.14
N GLU A 322 6.14 5.11 12.55
CA GLU A 322 4.91 5.00 11.74
C GLU A 322 5.13 4.11 10.52
N GLU A 323 6.21 4.32 9.76
CA GLU A 323 6.59 3.55 8.59
C GLU A 323 6.83 2.09 8.94
N TYR A 324 7.53 1.81 10.05
CA TYR A 324 7.73 0.45 10.53
C TYR A 324 6.40 -0.23 10.88
N ILE A 325 5.51 0.46 11.61
CA ILE A 325 4.19 -0.07 12.00
C ILE A 325 3.35 -0.36 10.75
N GLN A 326 3.35 0.55 9.77
CA GLN A 326 2.62 0.37 8.51
C GLN A 326 3.18 -0.80 7.71
N SER A 327 4.50 -0.89 7.55
CA SER A 327 5.12 -2.02 6.85
C SER A 327 4.83 -3.35 7.55
N THR A 328 4.77 -3.38 8.88
CA THR A 328 4.40 -4.60 9.61
C THR A 328 2.90 -4.92 9.44
N TYR A 329 2.05 -3.89 9.47
CA TYR A 329 0.62 -4.02 9.24
C TYR A 329 0.32 -4.58 7.85
N ASP A 330 1.04 -4.12 6.82
CA ASP A 330 0.95 -4.62 5.45
C ASP A 330 1.20 -6.13 5.37
N ILE A 331 2.22 -6.62 6.07
CA ILE A 331 2.54 -8.04 6.12
C ILE A 331 1.40 -8.84 6.78
N PHE A 332 0.83 -8.35 7.88
CA PHE A 332 -0.32 -9.00 8.54
C PHE A 332 -1.57 -9.01 7.65
N LEU A 333 -1.86 -7.87 7.01
CA LEU A 333 -3.03 -7.72 6.16
C LEU A 333 -2.93 -8.63 4.94
N GLN A 334 -1.75 -8.66 4.29
CA GLN A 334 -1.48 -9.53 3.16
C GLN A 334 -1.62 -11.00 3.53
N ARG A 335 -1.07 -11.40 4.68
CA ARG A 335 -1.17 -12.79 5.16
C ARG A 335 -2.61 -13.22 5.44
N GLU A 336 -3.44 -12.34 6.00
CA GLU A 336 -4.87 -12.65 6.21
C GLU A 336 -5.63 -12.74 4.88
N TYR A 337 -5.31 -11.87 3.92
CA TYR A 337 -5.86 -11.94 2.57
C TYR A 337 -5.51 -13.28 1.88
N GLU A 338 -4.23 -13.67 1.88
CA GLU A 338 -3.79 -14.96 1.32
C GLU A 338 -4.44 -16.17 2.00
N LYS A 339 -4.61 -16.10 3.33
CA LYS A 339 -5.31 -17.13 4.09
C LYS A 339 -6.79 -17.23 3.72
N ASP A 340 -7.44 -16.11 3.44
CA ASP A 340 -8.83 -16.09 2.99
C ASP A 340 -8.96 -16.62 1.56
N ILE A 341 -8.00 -16.32 0.67
CA ILE A 341 -7.86 -17.01 -0.62
C ILE A 341 -7.71 -18.52 -0.39
N ASP A 342 -6.75 -18.97 0.42
CA ASP A 342 -6.48 -20.40 0.71
C ASP A 342 -7.73 -21.11 1.29
N LYS A 343 -8.52 -20.45 2.15
CA LYS A 343 -9.78 -21.01 2.69
C LYS A 343 -10.84 -21.16 1.60
N GLN A 344 -11.03 -20.14 0.78
CA GLN A 344 -11.98 -20.18 -0.32
C GLN A 344 -11.64 -21.34 -1.24
N THR A 345 -10.39 -21.39 -1.62
CA THR A 345 -9.90 -22.28 -2.65
C THR A 345 -9.83 -23.76 -2.23
N ARG A 346 -9.84 -24.08 -0.91
CA ARG A 346 -10.10 -25.46 -0.39
C ARG A 346 -11.39 -26.08 -0.96
N ALA A 347 -12.31 -25.26 -1.48
CA ALA A 347 -13.41 -25.69 -2.34
C ALA A 347 -13.00 -25.59 -3.84
N SER A 348 -12.62 -26.73 -4.43
CA SER A 348 -12.64 -27.13 -5.85
C SER A 348 -12.11 -26.22 -7.01
N ALA A 349 -11.77 -24.94 -6.83
CA ALA A 349 -11.48 -24.01 -7.94
C ALA A 349 -10.13 -24.24 -8.67
N TRP A 350 -9.09 -24.72 -7.99
CA TRP A 350 -7.78 -25.04 -8.60
C TRP A 350 -7.59 -26.52 -8.94
N GLN A 351 -8.55 -27.39 -8.58
CA GLN A 351 -8.40 -28.83 -8.83
C GLN A 351 -8.89 -29.14 -10.22
N THR A 352 -8.06 -29.82 -11.00
CA THR A 352 -8.48 -30.29 -12.31
C THR A 352 -9.70 -31.18 -12.18
N LYS A 353 -10.76 -30.82 -12.92
CA LYS A 353 -12.00 -31.56 -12.90
C LYS A 353 -11.73 -33.00 -13.31
N LYS A 354 -12.21 -33.95 -12.50
CA LYS A 354 -12.03 -35.39 -12.74
C LYS A 354 -12.61 -35.83 -14.10
N ASN A 355 -13.66 -35.15 -14.57
CA ASN A 355 -14.38 -35.47 -15.81
C ASN A 355 -14.46 -34.24 -16.74
N ILE A 356 -13.44 -34.05 -17.58
CA ILE A 356 -13.48 -33.13 -18.72
C ILE A 356 -13.90 -33.91 -19.97
N ASN A 357 -14.81 -33.36 -20.78
CA ASN A 357 -15.28 -34.00 -22.01
C ASN A 357 -14.12 -34.14 -23.04
N LYS A 358 -14.27 -34.99 -24.06
CA LYS A 358 -13.17 -35.28 -25.00
C LYS A 358 -12.80 -34.09 -25.89
N ASP A 359 -13.77 -33.27 -26.28
CA ASP A 359 -13.55 -32.18 -27.22
C ASP A 359 -12.85 -30.99 -26.54
N THR A 360 -13.26 -30.64 -25.32
CA THR A 360 -12.59 -29.65 -24.46
C THR A 360 -11.16 -30.08 -24.13
N ARG A 361 -10.90 -31.38 -23.88
CA ARG A 361 -9.51 -31.87 -23.68
C ARG A 361 -8.64 -31.65 -24.90
N LYS A 362 -9.14 -31.94 -26.10
CA LYS A 362 -8.37 -31.70 -27.33
C LYS A 362 -7.99 -30.23 -27.46
N ILE A 363 -8.92 -29.32 -27.18
CA ILE A 363 -8.66 -27.88 -27.22
C ILE A 363 -7.63 -27.48 -26.15
N MET A 364 -7.74 -27.99 -24.92
CA MET A 364 -6.74 -27.74 -23.87
C MET A 364 -5.33 -28.22 -24.26
N GLU A 365 -5.22 -29.31 -25.02
CA GLU A 365 -3.95 -29.84 -25.51
C GLU A 365 -3.40 -29.08 -26.73
N SER A 366 -4.28 -28.53 -27.59
CA SER A 366 -3.90 -27.89 -28.86
C SER A 366 -3.89 -26.36 -28.84
N THR A 367 -4.43 -25.72 -27.80
CA THR A 367 -4.52 -24.26 -27.68
C THR A 367 -3.14 -23.60 -27.75
N SER A 368 -3.07 -22.45 -28.42
CA SER A 368 -1.84 -21.67 -28.51
C SER A 368 -1.43 -21.05 -27.18
N LEU A 369 -2.39 -20.91 -26.25
CA LEU A 369 -2.18 -20.37 -24.90
C LEU A 369 -1.19 -21.18 -24.07
N ASN A 370 -0.96 -22.46 -24.39
CA ASN A 370 0.09 -23.29 -23.75
C ASN A 370 1.52 -22.76 -23.97
N LYS A 371 1.72 -21.80 -24.88
CA LYS A 371 3.00 -21.07 -25.03
C LYS A 371 3.22 -20.05 -23.92
N TYR A 372 2.14 -19.57 -23.32
CA TYR A 372 2.12 -18.40 -22.43
C TYR A 372 1.72 -18.77 -21.00
N PHE A 373 1.04 -19.91 -20.84
CA PHE A 373 0.64 -20.49 -19.57
C PHE A 373 1.21 -21.91 -19.48
N GLN A 374 1.68 -22.31 -18.29
CA GLN A 374 2.23 -23.66 -18.10
C GLN A 374 1.16 -24.75 -18.24
N PHE A 375 -0.11 -24.38 -18.04
CA PHE A 375 -1.27 -25.24 -18.18
C PHE A 375 -2.53 -24.39 -18.38
N VAL A 376 -3.40 -24.81 -19.30
CA VAL A 376 -4.69 -24.17 -19.56
C VAL A 376 -5.81 -25.17 -19.29
N GLU A 377 -6.67 -24.86 -18.33
CA GLU A 377 -7.89 -25.62 -18.04
C GLU A 377 -9.11 -24.88 -18.57
N ILE A 378 -9.92 -25.60 -19.35
CA ILE A 378 -11.20 -25.13 -19.86
C ILE A 378 -12.28 -26.02 -19.24
N ASP A 379 -13.25 -25.42 -18.54
CA ASP A 379 -14.40 -26.13 -18.00
C ASP A 379 -15.33 -26.59 -19.14
N ASN A 380 -16.07 -27.68 -18.95
CA ASN A 380 -17.05 -28.16 -19.93
C ASN A 380 -18.18 -27.15 -20.18
N ASP A 381 -18.42 -26.26 -19.22
CA ASP A 381 -19.46 -25.22 -19.30
C ASP A 381 -18.98 -23.93 -20.00
N VAL A 382 -17.72 -23.89 -20.46
CA VAL A 382 -17.18 -22.77 -21.24
C VAL A 382 -17.70 -22.85 -22.67
N ASP A 383 -18.22 -21.73 -23.18
CA ASP A 383 -18.53 -21.58 -24.59
C ASP A 383 -17.24 -21.54 -25.40
N LEU A 384 -17.05 -22.54 -26.27
CA LEU A 384 -15.85 -22.72 -27.09
C LEU A 384 -15.71 -21.63 -28.17
N THR A 385 -16.81 -20.99 -28.58
CA THR A 385 -16.80 -19.88 -29.53
C THR A 385 -16.24 -18.62 -28.87
N LEU A 386 -16.73 -18.31 -27.66
CA LEU A 386 -16.19 -17.24 -26.81
C LEU A 386 -14.73 -17.51 -26.44
N PHE A 387 -14.38 -18.78 -26.16
CA PHE A 387 -13.00 -19.17 -25.92
C PHE A 387 -12.09 -18.85 -27.12
N SER A 388 -12.53 -19.09 -28.36
CA SER A 388 -11.73 -18.75 -29.54
C SER A 388 -11.46 -17.25 -29.68
N GLN A 389 -12.42 -16.39 -29.29
CA GLN A 389 -12.21 -14.94 -29.25
C GLN A 389 -11.23 -14.54 -28.14
N PHE A 390 -11.39 -15.14 -26.95
CA PHE A 390 -10.48 -14.97 -25.83
C PHE A 390 -9.05 -15.39 -26.19
N GLU A 391 -8.87 -16.54 -26.86
CA GLU A 391 -7.56 -17.06 -27.28
C GLU A 391 -6.86 -16.07 -28.21
N LYS A 392 -7.55 -15.56 -29.24
CA LYS A 392 -6.99 -14.57 -30.18
C LYS A 392 -6.59 -13.26 -29.48
N GLU A 393 -7.45 -12.75 -28.59
CA GLU A 393 -7.10 -11.55 -27.84
C GLU A 393 -5.94 -11.79 -26.88
N MET A 394 -5.88 -12.97 -26.24
CA MET A 394 -4.76 -13.33 -25.36
C MET A 394 -3.43 -13.46 -26.11
N GLU A 395 -3.43 -13.97 -27.35
CA GLU A 395 -2.24 -13.99 -28.20
C GLU A 395 -1.70 -12.57 -28.42
N ARG A 396 -2.59 -11.63 -28.76
CA ARG A 396 -2.22 -10.20 -28.89
C ARG A 396 -1.72 -9.62 -27.57
N MET A 397 -2.43 -9.90 -26.48
CA MET A 397 -2.12 -9.36 -25.16
C MET A 397 -0.81 -9.90 -24.60
N HIS A 398 -0.39 -11.10 -24.99
CA HIS A 398 0.90 -11.65 -24.56
C HIS A 398 2.10 -10.82 -25.03
N ASP A 399 2.05 -10.32 -26.26
CA ASP A 399 3.13 -9.51 -26.82
C ASP A 399 3.21 -8.11 -26.18
N ILE A 400 2.11 -7.66 -25.57
CA ILE A 400 2.00 -6.36 -24.91
C ILE A 400 2.33 -6.44 -23.42
N LEU A 401 1.77 -7.42 -22.70
CA LEU A 401 1.87 -7.52 -21.25
C LEU A 401 3.27 -8.00 -20.81
N PRO A 402 3.78 -7.53 -19.65
CA PRO A 402 5.08 -7.95 -19.16
C PRO A 402 5.06 -9.42 -18.74
N LYS A 403 6.21 -10.09 -18.78
CA LYS A 403 6.32 -11.47 -18.29
C LYS A 403 6.14 -11.54 -16.77
N THR A 404 5.40 -12.54 -16.31
CA THR A 404 5.12 -12.84 -14.89
C THR A 404 6.26 -13.57 -14.17
N GLY A 405 7.51 -13.36 -14.62
CA GLY A 405 8.71 -14.03 -14.11
C GLY A 405 9.08 -15.31 -14.86
N ASP A 406 9.98 -16.10 -14.25
CA ASP A 406 10.53 -17.32 -14.87
C ASP A 406 9.53 -18.49 -14.95
N LYS A 407 8.51 -18.48 -14.07
CA LYS A 407 7.47 -19.51 -14.01
C LYS A 407 6.17 -18.97 -14.56
N LEU A 408 5.72 -19.55 -15.68
CA LEU A 408 4.44 -19.20 -16.28
C LEU A 408 3.28 -19.62 -15.35
N PRO A 409 2.22 -18.80 -15.23
CA PRO A 409 1.05 -19.17 -14.45
C PRO A 409 0.24 -20.26 -15.15
N GLU A 410 -0.59 -20.97 -14.37
CA GLU A 410 -1.70 -21.76 -14.91
C GLU A 410 -2.89 -20.83 -15.18
N LEU A 411 -3.59 -21.05 -16.29
CA LEU A 411 -4.86 -20.39 -16.59
C LEU A 411 -6.01 -21.39 -16.43
N ARG A 412 -7.06 -21.02 -15.69
CA ARG A 412 -8.25 -21.83 -15.51
C ARG A 412 -9.51 -21.03 -15.84
N LEU A 413 -10.16 -21.36 -16.94
CA LEU A 413 -11.42 -20.77 -17.37
C LEU A 413 -12.57 -21.64 -16.89
N ARG A 414 -13.26 -21.22 -15.82
CA ARG A 414 -14.26 -22.06 -15.14
C ARG A 414 -15.20 -21.27 -14.25
N LYS A 415 -16.36 -21.85 -13.94
CA LYS A 415 -17.28 -21.26 -12.95
C LYS A 415 -16.59 -21.20 -11.59
N LEU A 416 -16.56 -20.00 -11.00
CA LEU A 416 -16.01 -19.79 -9.66
C LEU A 416 -17.07 -20.05 -8.56
N GLY A 417 -18.34 -20.24 -8.94
CA GLY A 417 -19.37 -20.86 -8.09
C GLY A 417 -19.54 -20.19 -6.72
N ASN A 418 -19.19 -20.89 -5.63
CA ASN A 418 -19.28 -20.40 -4.24
C ASN A 418 -18.36 -19.20 -3.94
N HIS A 419 -17.48 -18.83 -4.87
CA HIS A 419 -16.67 -17.63 -4.82
C HIS A 419 -17.47 -16.51 -5.49
N LYS A 420 -17.90 -15.50 -4.72
CA LYS A 420 -18.56 -14.29 -5.25
C LYS A 420 -17.54 -13.36 -5.94
N ALA A 421 -16.77 -13.91 -6.88
CA ALA A 421 -15.68 -13.22 -7.56
C ALA A 421 -15.68 -13.54 -9.06
N LEU A 422 -15.32 -12.56 -9.87
CA LEU A 422 -15.20 -12.69 -11.33
C LEU A 422 -13.86 -13.29 -11.76
N GLY A 423 -12.84 -13.15 -10.92
CA GLY A 423 -11.49 -13.68 -11.09
C GLY A 423 -10.89 -14.04 -9.74
N LEU A 424 -9.83 -14.84 -9.76
CA LEU A 424 -9.03 -15.19 -8.58
C LEU A 424 -7.62 -15.64 -8.96
N TYR A 425 -6.62 -14.96 -8.42
CA TYR A 425 -5.24 -15.42 -8.40
C TYR A 425 -4.94 -16.23 -7.14
N VAL A 426 -4.31 -17.39 -7.31
CA VAL A 426 -3.89 -18.28 -6.21
C VAL A 426 -2.36 -18.31 -6.13
N PRO A 427 -1.72 -17.53 -5.22
CA PRO A 427 -0.27 -17.38 -5.19
C PRO A 427 0.51 -18.69 -5.01
N ASN A 428 0.07 -19.54 -4.07
CA ASN A 428 0.71 -20.82 -3.77
C ASN A 428 0.72 -21.81 -4.95
N LYS A 429 -0.10 -21.57 -5.97
CA LYS A 429 -0.25 -22.41 -7.17
C LYS A 429 0.21 -21.71 -8.44
N ASN A 430 0.48 -20.40 -8.37
CA ASN A 430 0.69 -19.55 -9.52
C ASN A 430 -0.44 -19.75 -10.55
N THR A 431 -1.70 -19.62 -10.13
CA THR A 431 -2.87 -19.93 -10.95
C THR A 431 -3.77 -18.71 -11.06
N ILE A 432 -4.10 -18.33 -12.29
CA ILE A 432 -5.14 -17.37 -12.63
C ILE A 432 -6.40 -18.16 -12.94
N ALA A 433 -7.48 -17.93 -12.20
CA ALA A 433 -8.79 -18.52 -12.44
C ALA A 433 -9.81 -17.43 -12.77
N ILE A 434 -10.59 -17.61 -13.83
CA ILE A 434 -11.56 -16.61 -14.30
C ILE A 434 -12.93 -17.25 -14.48
N ASP A 435 -13.95 -16.57 -13.95
CA ASP A 435 -15.34 -16.94 -14.21
C ASP A 435 -15.71 -16.58 -15.64
N PHE A 436 -15.72 -17.58 -16.51
CA PHE A 436 -15.86 -17.41 -17.95
C PHE A 436 -17.34 -17.39 -18.40
N ARG A 437 -18.24 -16.86 -17.57
CA ARG A 437 -19.66 -16.71 -17.92
C ARG A 437 -19.95 -15.28 -18.38
N ASP A 438 -20.87 -15.18 -19.33
CA ASP A 438 -21.59 -13.94 -19.61
C ASP A 438 -22.79 -13.87 -18.66
N THR A 439 -22.65 -13.13 -17.55
CA THR A 439 -23.74 -12.99 -16.57
C THR A 439 -24.22 -11.54 -16.54
N ASN A 440 -25.39 -11.29 -17.12
CA ASN A 440 -26.20 -10.08 -16.95
C ASN A 440 -26.73 -9.88 -15.50
N ASP A 441 -26.11 -10.52 -14.49
CA ASP A 441 -26.52 -10.45 -13.09
C ASP A 441 -25.92 -9.21 -12.40
N GLU A 442 -26.61 -8.73 -11.34
CA GLU A 442 -26.44 -7.45 -10.61
C GLU A 442 -25.02 -7.08 -10.10
N ILE A 443 -24.00 -7.90 -10.32
CA ILE A 443 -22.58 -7.55 -10.09
C ILE A 443 -21.94 -7.32 -11.46
N GLY A 444 -22.21 -6.15 -12.05
CA GLY A 444 -21.84 -5.80 -13.42
C GLY A 444 -20.36 -6.01 -13.74
N GLY A 445 -20.09 -6.88 -14.72
CA GLY A 445 -18.79 -7.10 -15.35
C GLY A 445 -18.71 -8.49 -15.98
N VAL A 446 -18.33 -8.59 -17.26
CA VAL A 446 -18.03 -9.88 -17.90
C VAL A 446 -16.77 -10.42 -17.23
N GLY A 447 -16.75 -11.67 -16.74
CA GLY A 447 -15.65 -12.13 -15.88
C GLY A 447 -14.26 -12.06 -16.52
N ILE A 448 -14.16 -12.08 -17.85
CA ILE A 448 -12.93 -11.79 -18.62
C ILE A 448 -12.30 -10.43 -18.31
N GLN A 449 -13.08 -9.42 -17.90
CA GLN A 449 -12.60 -8.09 -17.50
C GLN A 449 -11.84 -8.10 -16.17
N SER A 450 -11.83 -9.22 -15.45
CA SER A 450 -10.96 -9.43 -14.28
C SER A 450 -9.56 -9.91 -14.68
N PHE A 451 -9.34 -10.34 -15.93
CA PHE A 451 -8.07 -10.96 -16.33
C PHE A 451 -6.86 -10.07 -16.02
N VAL A 452 -6.89 -8.78 -16.40
CA VAL A 452 -5.75 -7.87 -16.16
C VAL A 452 -5.50 -7.66 -14.67
N HIS A 453 -6.55 -7.66 -13.84
CA HIS A 453 -6.42 -7.60 -12.39
C HIS A 453 -5.66 -8.82 -11.84
N GLU A 454 -6.09 -10.02 -12.20
CA GLU A 454 -5.45 -11.27 -11.77
C GLU A 454 -4.05 -11.43 -12.35
N TYR A 455 -3.82 -10.92 -13.56
CA TYR A 455 -2.50 -10.84 -14.18
C TYR A 455 -1.58 -9.88 -13.42
N GLY A 456 -2.12 -8.76 -12.93
CA GLY A 456 -1.44 -7.84 -12.03
C GLY A 456 -0.96 -8.53 -10.75
N HIS A 457 -1.77 -9.41 -10.16
CA HIS A 457 -1.30 -10.26 -9.07
C HIS A 457 -0.17 -11.20 -9.50
N ALA A 458 -0.29 -11.87 -10.65
CA ALA A 458 0.80 -12.74 -11.14
C ALA A 458 2.12 -11.97 -11.35
N LEU A 459 2.06 -10.72 -11.83
CA LEU A 459 3.23 -9.84 -11.94
C LEU A 459 3.82 -9.50 -10.57
N ASP A 460 2.98 -9.16 -9.60
CA ASP A 460 3.39 -8.79 -8.25
C ASP A 460 4.17 -9.91 -7.55
N TYR A 461 3.68 -11.16 -7.64
CA TYR A 461 4.34 -12.32 -7.03
C TYR A 461 5.53 -12.87 -7.83
N GLY A 462 5.55 -12.67 -9.15
CA GLY A 462 6.43 -13.42 -10.05
C GLY A 462 7.76 -12.76 -10.42
N THR A 463 7.87 -11.43 -10.32
CA THR A 463 8.89 -10.67 -11.07
C THR A 463 10.13 -10.23 -10.28
N ASP A 464 10.07 -10.10 -8.95
CA ASP A 464 11.22 -9.65 -8.13
C ASP A 464 11.85 -10.78 -7.29
N ASN A 465 12.30 -11.86 -7.95
CA ASN A 465 12.93 -13.01 -7.29
C ASN A 465 12.09 -13.60 -6.14
N GLY A 466 10.76 -13.55 -6.27
CA GLY A 466 9.79 -14.00 -5.28
C GLY A 466 9.49 -12.99 -4.17
N ARG A 467 10.01 -11.76 -4.22
CA ARG A 467 9.53 -10.63 -3.41
C ARG A 467 8.34 -9.98 -4.11
N LEU A 468 7.40 -9.48 -3.30
CA LEU A 468 6.24 -8.75 -3.78
C LEU A 468 6.64 -7.34 -4.22
N LEU A 469 6.33 -6.98 -5.47
CA LEU A 469 6.48 -5.61 -5.97
C LEU A 469 5.66 -4.60 -5.14
N SER A 470 4.46 -5.00 -4.69
CA SER A 470 3.59 -4.19 -3.84
C SER A 470 4.16 -3.90 -2.45
N MET A 471 5.22 -4.61 -2.06
CA MET A 471 5.95 -4.43 -0.80
C MET A 471 7.28 -3.69 -0.97
N ARG A 472 7.60 -3.17 -2.17
CA ARG A 472 8.75 -2.27 -2.37
C ARG A 472 8.48 -0.90 -1.76
N ASP A 473 9.54 -0.22 -1.32
CA ASP A 473 9.40 1.05 -0.59
C ASP A 473 8.79 2.17 -1.44
N ASP A 474 9.07 2.19 -2.74
CA ASP A 474 8.47 3.11 -3.70
C ASP A 474 6.97 2.87 -3.92
N PHE A 475 6.49 1.62 -3.82
CA PHE A 475 5.06 1.28 -3.91
C PHE A 475 4.31 1.40 -2.57
N LYS A 476 4.95 1.10 -1.43
CA LYS A 476 4.32 1.22 -0.10
C LYS A 476 3.73 2.59 0.18
N LEU A 477 4.39 3.66 -0.29
CA LEU A 477 3.91 5.03 -0.17
C LEU A 477 2.57 5.24 -0.90
N ILE A 478 2.36 4.56 -2.03
CA ILE A 478 1.10 4.58 -2.77
C ILE A 478 0.03 3.83 -1.97
N VAL A 479 0.34 2.67 -1.39
CA VAL A 479 -0.60 1.92 -0.54
C VAL A 479 -1.04 2.73 0.68
N THR A 480 -0.10 3.42 1.34
CA THR A 480 -0.40 4.29 2.48
C THR A 480 -1.34 5.42 2.07
N ARG A 481 -1.02 6.11 0.97
CA ARG A 481 -1.86 7.20 0.45
C ARG A 481 -3.25 6.72 0.02
N TYR A 482 -3.35 5.54 -0.59
CA TYR A 482 -4.62 4.92 -0.97
C TYR A 482 -5.54 4.74 0.25
N ARG A 483 -4.99 4.27 1.38
CA ARG A 483 -5.74 4.11 2.64
C ARG A 483 -6.18 5.44 3.25
N GLU A 484 -5.31 6.45 3.19
CA GLU A 484 -5.69 7.80 3.62
C GLU A 484 -6.87 8.32 2.79
N ASN A 485 -6.80 8.18 1.47
CA ASN A 485 -7.88 8.59 0.58
C ASN A 485 -9.16 7.77 0.86
N LEU A 486 -9.06 6.48 1.18
CA LEU A 486 -10.22 5.66 1.55
C LEU A 486 -10.86 6.18 2.85
N SER A 487 -10.05 6.56 3.83
CA SER A 487 -10.52 7.14 5.09
C SER A 487 -11.23 8.48 4.87
N LEU A 488 -10.68 9.33 4.01
CA LEU A 488 -11.18 10.69 3.78
C LEU A 488 -12.40 10.72 2.87
N ASN A 489 -12.34 9.99 1.76
CA ASN A 489 -13.30 10.10 0.65
C ASN A 489 -14.20 8.86 0.51
N GLY A 490 -13.81 7.72 1.09
CA GLY A 490 -14.51 6.45 0.95
C GLY A 490 -15.55 6.16 2.03
N LYS A 491 -15.76 7.06 2.99
CA LYS A 491 -16.61 6.79 4.16
C LYS A 491 -18.05 6.46 3.76
N GLY A 492 -18.54 5.30 4.22
CA GLY A 492 -19.89 4.82 3.91
C GLY A 492 -20.01 4.10 2.56
N SER A 493 -18.92 3.96 1.80
CA SER A 493 -18.89 3.13 0.59
C SER A 493 -18.70 1.64 0.92
N TYR A 494 -19.11 0.78 -0.01
CA TYR A 494 -18.83 -0.66 0.04
C TYR A 494 -17.32 -0.97 0.16
N VAL A 495 -16.48 -0.18 -0.50
CA VAL A 495 -15.01 -0.31 -0.44
C VAL A 495 -14.50 -0.05 0.98
N ALA A 496 -15.05 0.94 1.70
CA ALA A 496 -14.69 1.18 3.10
C ALA A 496 -15.20 0.08 4.04
N GLU A 497 -16.36 -0.52 3.78
CA GLU A 497 -16.85 -1.68 4.54
C GLU A 497 -15.97 -2.92 4.37
N LYS A 498 -15.32 -3.05 3.21
CA LYS A 498 -14.40 -4.13 2.85
C LYS A 498 -12.94 -3.68 2.83
N ALA A 499 -12.58 -2.68 3.63
CA ALA A 499 -11.24 -2.07 3.62
C ALA A 499 -10.10 -3.10 3.76
N GLY A 500 -10.27 -4.17 4.54
CA GLY A 500 -9.24 -5.20 4.68
C GLY A 500 -8.84 -5.88 3.36
N TYR A 501 -9.80 -6.03 2.44
CA TYR A 501 -9.57 -6.55 1.09
C TYR A 501 -9.01 -5.45 0.17
N TYR A 502 -9.73 -4.33 0.02
CA TYR A 502 -9.37 -3.27 -0.92
C TYR A 502 -8.07 -2.53 -0.60
N THR A 503 -7.57 -2.65 0.63
CA THR A 503 -6.33 -1.99 1.06
C THR A 503 -5.16 -2.95 1.27
N ALA A 504 -5.33 -4.25 0.96
CA ALA A 504 -4.21 -5.17 0.94
C ALA A 504 -3.20 -4.74 -0.15
N PRO A 505 -1.88 -4.79 0.11
CA PRO A 505 -0.88 -4.30 -0.84
C PRO A 505 -1.03 -4.89 -2.26
N THR A 506 -1.22 -6.21 -2.38
CA THR A 506 -1.37 -6.86 -3.69
C THR A 506 -2.63 -6.44 -4.43
N GLU A 507 -3.69 -6.11 -3.69
CA GLU A 507 -4.99 -5.65 -4.19
C GLU A 507 -4.94 -4.20 -4.70
N VAL A 508 -4.23 -3.33 -3.98
CA VAL A 508 -3.95 -1.96 -4.46
C VAL A 508 -3.06 -2.02 -5.71
N PHE A 509 -2.07 -2.92 -5.73
CA PHE A 509 -1.20 -3.13 -6.89
C PHE A 509 -1.96 -3.58 -8.13
N ALA A 510 -2.80 -4.60 -8.03
CA ALA A 510 -3.58 -5.08 -9.16
C ALA A 510 -4.48 -3.98 -9.75
N ARG A 511 -5.17 -3.19 -8.92
CA ARG A 511 -5.98 -2.04 -9.37
C ARG A 511 -5.14 -0.93 -9.99
N ALA A 512 -3.97 -0.66 -9.40
CA ALA A 512 -3.04 0.32 -9.94
C ALA A 512 -2.50 -0.09 -11.31
N PHE A 513 -2.25 -1.39 -11.51
CA PHE A 513 -1.81 -1.93 -12.79
C PHE A 513 -2.90 -1.81 -13.86
N GLU A 514 -4.15 -2.18 -13.53
CA GLU A 514 -5.31 -1.96 -14.41
C GLU A 514 -5.42 -0.49 -14.84
N LEU A 515 -5.28 0.42 -13.88
CA LEU A 515 -5.37 1.85 -14.13
C LEU A 515 -4.24 2.34 -15.04
N TYR A 516 -3.00 1.92 -14.77
CA TYR A 516 -1.83 2.30 -15.56
C TYR A 516 -1.94 1.85 -17.01
N VAL A 517 -2.30 0.58 -17.28
CA VAL A 517 -2.40 0.10 -18.67
C VAL A 517 -3.57 0.76 -19.42
N ASN A 518 -4.68 1.05 -18.73
CA ASN A 518 -5.80 1.81 -19.31
C ASN A 518 -5.37 3.24 -19.67
N GLU A 519 -4.62 3.92 -18.79
CA GLU A 519 -4.11 5.28 -19.04
C GLU A 519 -3.01 5.32 -20.11
N ALA A 520 -2.22 4.25 -20.23
CA ALA A 520 -1.30 4.06 -21.35
C ALA A 520 -2.03 3.88 -22.70
N GLY A 521 -3.35 3.65 -22.66
CA GLY A 521 -4.21 3.56 -23.83
C GLY A 521 -4.48 2.14 -24.30
N LEU A 522 -4.23 1.12 -23.48
CA LEU A 522 -4.51 -0.27 -23.86
C LEU A 522 -6.02 -0.45 -24.08
N ASN A 523 -6.40 -0.85 -25.28
CA ASN A 523 -7.77 -1.22 -25.61
C ASN A 523 -7.86 -2.76 -25.66
N SER A 524 -8.66 -3.36 -24.77
CA SER A 524 -8.81 -4.82 -24.69
C SER A 524 -10.13 -5.19 -24.01
N ILE A 525 -10.70 -6.33 -24.42
CA ILE A 525 -11.86 -6.94 -23.74
C ILE A 525 -11.55 -7.43 -22.32
N PHE A 526 -10.27 -7.47 -21.94
CA PHE A 526 -9.82 -7.83 -20.58
C PHE A 526 -9.79 -6.66 -19.61
N LEU A 527 -10.12 -5.45 -20.08
CA LEU A 527 -10.21 -4.26 -19.26
C LEU A 527 -11.67 -3.84 -19.06
N LYS A 528 -11.91 -3.16 -17.94
CA LYS A 528 -13.17 -2.44 -17.70
C LYS A 528 -13.27 -1.22 -18.61
N SER A 529 -14.46 -0.63 -18.72
CA SER A 529 -14.63 0.58 -19.50
C SER A 529 -13.88 1.77 -18.86
N LYS A 530 -13.51 2.75 -19.69
CA LYS A 530 -12.89 4.00 -19.21
C LYS A 530 -13.77 4.73 -18.18
N GLU A 531 -15.10 4.65 -18.35
CA GLU A 531 -16.05 5.22 -17.40
C GLU A 531 -15.98 4.53 -16.04
N THR A 532 -15.88 3.20 -16.01
CA THR A 532 -15.70 2.45 -14.76
C THR A 532 -14.43 2.87 -14.03
N TYR A 533 -13.29 2.98 -14.72
CA TYR A 533 -12.05 3.46 -14.09
C TYR A 533 -12.09 4.92 -13.62
N ALA A 534 -12.97 5.74 -14.23
CA ALA A 534 -13.15 7.14 -13.85
C ALA A 534 -14.12 7.34 -12.68
N THR A 535 -15.12 6.46 -12.52
CA THR A 535 -16.25 6.69 -11.61
C THR A 535 -16.26 5.75 -10.40
N ASN A 536 -15.77 4.52 -10.53
CA ASN A 536 -15.76 3.58 -9.42
C ASN A 536 -14.79 4.03 -8.33
N ILE A 537 -15.25 3.93 -7.09
CA ILE A 537 -14.54 4.49 -5.94
C ILE A 537 -13.16 3.86 -5.75
N GLU A 538 -13.01 2.55 -5.96
CA GLU A 538 -11.74 1.85 -5.80
C GLU A 538 -10.63 2.36 -6.74
N TYR A 539 -10.98 3.01 -7.86
CA TYR A 539 -10.02 3.67 -8.76
C TYR A 539 -9.93 5.18 -8.53
N ALA A 540 -11.02 5.83 -8.13
CA ALA A 540 -11.04 7.25 -7.76
C ALA A 540 -10.17 7.58 -6.54
N LEU A 541 -9.86 6.57 -5.71
CA LEU A 541 -8.94 6.70 -4.57
C LEU A 541 -7.47 6.92 -4.98
N PHE A 542 -7.09 6.64 -6.23
CA PHE A 542 -5.80 7.03 -6.79
C PHE A 542 -5.85 8.51 -7.23
N ASP A 543 -5.40 9.41 -6.35
CA ASP A 543 -5.30 10.83 -6.68
C ASP A 543 -4.22 11.11 -7.74
N GLN A 544 -4.19 12.33 -8.29
CA GLN A 544 -3.27 12.66 -9.39
C GLN A 544 -1.79 12.45 -9.03
N ASN A 545 -1.39 12.79 -7.80
CA ASN A 545 -0.01 12.61 -7.36
C ASN A 545 0.36 11.12 -7.30
N MET A 546 -0.59 10.28 -6.87
CA MET A 546 -0.41 8.83 -6.91
C MET A 546 -0.28 8.34 -8.34
N ARG A 547 -1.11 8.81 -9.28
CA ARG A 547 -1.04 8.40 -10.71
C ARG A 547 0.32 8.71 -11.35
N ASP A 548 0.91 9.86 -11.02
CA ASP A 548 2.26 10.21 -11.47
C ASP A 548 3.32 9.25 -10.89
N LYS A 549 3.17 8.87 -9.61
CA LYS A 549 4.03 7.86 -8.96
C LYS A 549 3.81 6.45 -9.52
N LEU A 550 2.57 6.08 -9.85
CA LEU A 550 2.25 4.81 -10.52
C LEU A 550 2.95 4.73 -11.87
N THR A 551 2.88 5.80 -12.66
CA THR A 551 3.57 5.88 -13.95
C THR A 551 5.06 5.67 -13.76
N THR A 552 5.68 6.40 -12.82
CA THR A 552 7.11 6.26 -12.52
C THR A 552 7.48 4.84 -12.08
N PHE A 553 6.65 4.23 -11.23
CA PHE A 553 6.86 2.89 -10.70
C PHE A 553 6.76 1.83 -11.80
N PHE A 554 5.69 1.83 -12.61
CA PHE A 554 5.47 0.83 -13.65
C PHE A 554 6.39 1.03 -14.86
N ASP A 555 6.76 2.27 -15.22
CA ASP A 555 7.79 2.52 -16.24
C ASP A 555 9.16 1.99 -15.78
N SER A 556 9.45 2.00 -14.47
CA SER A 556 10.67 1.42 -13.91
C SER A 556 10.61 -0.11 -13.83
N ALA A 557 9.48 -0.66 -13.37
CA ALA A 557 9.29 -2.11 -13.22
C ALA A 557 9.14 -2.83 -14.57
N PHE A 558 8.49 -2.19 -15.54
CA PHE A 558 8.15 -2.75 -16.86
C PHE A 558 8.46 -1.75 -18.00
N PRO A 559 9.75 -1.46 -18.29
CA PRO A 559 10.14 -0.37 -19.18
C PRO A 559 9.58 -0.42 -20.61
N ASN A 560 9.25 -1.62 -21.11
CA ASN A 560 8.77 -1.81 -22.48
C ASN A 560 7.24 -1.77 -22.61
N LEU A 561 6.50 -1.85 -21.49
CA LEU A 561 5.05 -2.02 -21.49
C LEU A 561 4.34 -0.85 -22.18
N LYS A 562 4.68 0.37 -21.80
CA LYS A 562 4.06 1.58 -22.37
C LYS A 562 4.28 1.68 -23.88
N THR A 563 5.48 1.36 -24.35
CA THR A 563 5.80 1.35 -25.77
C THR A 563 5.00 0.28 -26.51
N ALA A 564 4.94 -0.94 -25.98
CA ALA A 564 4.19 -2.04 -26.58
C ALA A 564 2.69 -1.73 -26.69
N VAL A 565 2.11 -1.08 -25.67
CA VAL A 565 0.71 -0.60 -25.71
C VAL A 565 0.51 0.40 -26.86
N LEU A 566 1.38 1.40 -26.98
CA LEU A 566 1.27 2.42 -28.01
C LEU A 566 1.47 1.86 -29.43
N GLU A 567 2.35 0.87 -29.60
CA GLU A 567 2.58 0.18 -30.87
C GLU A 567 1.35 -0.64 -31.27
N SER A 568 0.76 -1.39 -30.34
CA SER A 568 -0.45 -2.19 -30.60
C SER A 568 -1.64 -1.34 -31.08
N ASN A 569 -1.75 -0.10 -30.61
CA ASN A 569 -2.79 0.83 -31.05
C ASN A 569 -2.54 1.36 -32.47
N LYS A 570 -1.29 1.52 -32.89
CA LYS A 570 -0.95 1.94 -34.26
C LYS A 570 -1.28 0.83 -35.26
N GLU A 571 -0.93 -0.41 -34.92
CA GLU A 571 -1.25 -1.57 -35.75
C GLU A 571 -2.77 -1.71 -35.96
N GLN A 572 -3.60 -1.45 -34.94
CA GLN A 572 -5.05 -1.44 -35.09
C GLN A 572 -5.53 -0.35 -36.06
N ILE A 573 -5.00 0.87 -35.97
CA ILE A 573 -5.37 1.98 -36.86
C ILE A 573 -4.95 1.70 -38.31
N ASP A 574 -3.76 1.14 -38.52
CA ASP A 574 -3.25 0.82 -39.86
C ASP A 574 -4.09 -0.30 -40.52
N VAL A 575 -4.54 -1.30 -39.74
CA VAL A 575 -5.45 -2.36 -40.22
C VAL A 575 -6.83 -1.79 -40.57
N GLU A 576 -7.40 -0.90 -39.75
CA GLU A 576 -8.69 -0.26 -40.02
C GLU A 576 -8.64 0.62 -41.28
N GLN A 577 -7.56 1.37 -41.48
CA GLN A 577 -7.36 2.20 -42.68
C GLN A 577 -7.14 1.35 -43.93
N GLY A 578 -6.35 0.27 -43.84
CA GLY A 578 -6.16 -0.68 -44.95
C GLY A 578 -7.48 -1.35 -45.38
N THR A 579 -8.28 -1.80 -44.42
CA THR A 579 -9.58 -2.45 -44.70
C THR A 579 -10.57 -1.49 -45.36
N ARG A 580 -10.58 -0.21 -44.95
CA ARG A 580 -11.44 0.82 -45.53
C ARG A 580 -11.02 1.20 -46.96
N SER A 581 -9.72 1.29 -47.20
CA SER A 581 -9.13 1.46 -48.54
C SER A 581 -9.53 0.32 -49.48
N ASP A 582 -9.41 -0.93 -49.03
CA ASP A 582 -9.75 -2.10 -49.84
C ASP A 582 -11.25 -2.17 -50.16
N GLN A 583 -12.11 -1.78 -49.22
CA GLN A 583 -13.56 -1.67 -49.43
C GLN A 583 -13.92 -0.57 -50.44
N GLU A 584 -13.27 0.59 -50.41
CA GLU A 584 -13.46 1.66 -51.41
C GLU A 584 -12.98 1.25 -52.80
N LEU A 585 -11.88 0.50 -52.88
CA LEU A 585 -11.35 -0.02 -54.15
C LEU A 585 -12.29 -1.07 -54.77
N LEU A 586 -12.82 -1.98 -53.94
CA LEU A 586 -13.85 -2.96 -54.35
C LEU A 586 -15.14 -2.28 -54.80
N LYS A 587 -15.61 -1.27 -54.06
CA LYS A 587 -16.80 -0.51 -54.41
C LYS A 587 -16.64 0.20 -55.75
N THR A 588 -15.49 0.84 -55.98
CA THR A 588 -15.18 1.51 -57.26
C THR A 588 -15.13 0.52 -58.44
N GLN A 589 -14.56 -0.67 -58.23
CA GLN A 589 -14.56 -1.72 -59.26
C GLN A 589 -15.97 -2.25 -59.58
N VAL A 590 -16.82 -2.39 -58.55
CA VAL A 590 -18.22 -2.82 -58.71
C VAL A 590 -19.03 -1.75 -59.44
N ASP A 591 -18.89 -0.48 -59.05
CA ASP A 591 -19.60 0.64 -59.67
C ASP A 591 -19.22 0.80 -61.15
N THR A 592 -17.93 0.64 -61.48
CA THR A 592 -17.44 0.66 -62.88
C THR A 592 -18.07 -0.47 -63.72
N LYS A 593 -18.24 -1.65 -63.12
CA LYS A 593 -18.88 -2.80 -63.77
C LYS A 593 -20.38 -2.58 -63.97
N ILE A 594 -21.05 -1.98 -62.99
CA ILE A 594 -22.48 -1.64 -63.05
C ILE A 594 -22.73 -0.59 -64.14
N GLU A 595 -21.90 0.45 -64.25
CA GLU A 595 -22.00 1.43 -65.34
C GLU A 595 -21.78 0.79 -66.71
N SER A 596 -20.80 -0.10 -66.83
CA SER A 596 -20.58 -0.86 -68.06
C SER A 596 -21.83 -1.66 -68.46
N ILE A 597 -22.50 -2.31 -67.51
CA ILE A 597 -23.73 -3.08 -67.74
C ILE A 597 -24.88 -2.16 -68.13
N LYS A 598 -25.07 -1.03 -67.43
CA LYS A 598 -26.12 -0.05 -67.76
C LYS A 598 -25.94 0.53 -69.17
N SER A 599 -24.71 0.68 -69.64
CA SER A 599 -24.42 1.21 -70.98
C SER A 599 -24.65 0.23 -72.13
N VAL A 600 -24.94 -1.06 -71.85
CA VAL A 600 -25.20 -2.07 -72.89
C VAL A 600 -26.48 -1.72 -73.63
N LYS A 601 -26.43 -1.70 -74.97
CA LYS A 601 -27.59 -1.35 -75.81
C LYS A 601 -28.29 -2.56 -76.38
N PHE A 602 -29.60 -2.49 -76.50
CA PHE A 602 -30.46 -3.48 -77.14
C PHE A 602 -31.65 -2.79 -77.81
N ILE A 603 -32.33 -3.49 -78.72
CA ILE A 603 -33.45 -2.94 -79.48
C ILE A 603 -34.75 -3.53 -78.95
N HIS A 604 -35.72 -2.68 -78.62
CA HIS A 604 -37.07 -3.05 -78.19
C HIS A 604 -38.09 -2.21 -78.95
N GLU A 605 -39.13 -2.84 -79.52
CA GLU A 605 -40.21 -2.16 -80.27
C GLU A 605 -39.73 -1.18 -81.36
N ASN A 606 -38.62 -1.50 -82.03
CA ASN A 606 -37.94 -0.70 -83.07
C ASN A 606 -37.23 0.58 -82.58
N GLU A 607 -37.03 0.75 -81.27
CA GLU A 607 -36.19 1.79 -80.67
C GLU A 607 -34.95 1.19 -79.99
N GLU A 608 -33.80 1.87 -80.09
CA GLU A 608 -32.53 1.46 -79.46
C GLU A 608 -32.45 2.04 -78.05
N LEU A 609 -32.46 1.17 -77.03
CA LEU A 609 -32.38 1.53 -75.63
C LEU A 609 -31.07 1.02 -75.02
N ASN A 610 -30.58 1.69 -73.98
CA ASN A 610 -29.56 1.11 -73.12
C ASN A 610 -30.20 0.46 -71.88
N VAL A 611 -29.52 -0.52 -71.28
CA VAL A 611 -30.00 -1.27 -70.11
C VAL A 611 -30.31 -0.36 -68.91
N GLY A 612 -29.57 0.74 -68.74
CA GLY A 612 -29.86 1.77 -67.74
C GLY A 612 -31.20 2.47 -67.97
N ASP A 613 -31.44 2.94 -69.20
CA ASP A 613 -32.66 3.64 -69.59
C ASP A 613 -33.89 2.72 -69.51
N ALA A 614 -33.75 1.44 -69.87
CA ALA A 614 -34.81 0.45 -69.75
C ALA A 614 -35.15 0.10 -68.29
N LEU A 615 -34.15 0.12 -67.39
CA LEU A 615 -34.34 -0.08 -65.96
C LEU A 615 -35.07 1.09 -65.29
N GLU A 616 -34.93 2.31 -65.81
CA GLU A 616 -35.61 3.51 -65.27
C GLU A 616 -37.02 3.72 -65.84
N THR A 617 -37.36 3.13 -67.00
CA THR A 617 -38.63 3.36 -67.72
C THR A 617 -39.61 2.18 -67.72
N CYS A 618 -39.21 1.00 -67.23
CA CYS A 618 -40.14 -0.11 -66.99
C CYS A 618 -40.86 0.02 -65.63
N GLU A 619 -41.98 0.74 -65.59
CA GLU A 619 -42.97 0.57 -64.51
C GLU A 619 -43.73 -0.75 -64.71
N LEU A 620 -43.57 -1.72 -63.81
CA LEU A 620 -44.57 -2.76 -63.59
C LEU A 620 -44.79 -3.02 -62.10
N THR A 621 -46.07 -3.01 -61.77
CA THR A 621 -46.68 -3.07 -60.46
C THR A 621 -46.89 -4.51 -59.96
N LEU A 622 -47.09 -4.63 -58.64
CA LEU A 622 -47.61 -5.77 -57.87
C LEU A 622 -46.71 -6.99 -57.55
N ILE A 623 -45.55 -7.17 -58.18
CA ILE A 623 -44.56 -8.19 -57.74
C ILE A 623 -43.51 -7.59 -56.79
N ASP A 624 -43.38 -6.25 -56.77
CA ASP A 624 -42.39 -5.54 -55.96
C ASP A 624 -42.71 -5.47 -54.46
N LYS A 625 -43.95 -5.79 -54.03
CA LYS A 625 -44.21 -6.01 -52.60
C LYS A 625 -43.69 -7.37 -52.12
N ALA A 626 -43.77 -8.42 -52.94
CA ALA A 626 -43.27 -9.75 -52.58
C ALA A 626 -41.75 -9.84 -52.68
N SER A 627 -41.12 -9.19 -53.68
CA SER A 627 -39.66 -9.12 -53.79
C SER A 627 -39.02 -8.15 -52.79
N ALA A 628 -39.72 -7.11 -52.32
CA ALA A 628 -39.27 -6.29 -51.19
C ALA A 628 -39.32 -7.07 -49.87
N ILE A 629 -40.40 -7.80 -49.59
CA ILE A 629 -40.51 -8.70 -48.43
C ILE A 629 -39.42 -9.79 -48.49
N GLN A 630 -39.20 -10.40 -49.66
CA GLN A 630 -38.18 -11.43 -49.85
C GLN A 630 -36.74 -10.88 -49.73
N LYS A 631 -36.44 -9.67 -50.22
CA LYS A 631 -35.12 -9.02 -50.02
C LYS A 631 -34.90 -8.56 -48.58
N GLN A 632 -35.96 -8.24 -47.84
CA GLN A 632 -35.89 -7.86 -46.43
C GLN A 632 -35.76 -9.10 -45.53
N GLU A 633 -36.39 -10.22 -45.88
CA GLU A 633 -36.16 -11.55 -45.28
C GLU A 633 -34.75 -12.09 -45.60
N GLU A 634 -34.24 -11.91 -46.83
CA GLU A 634 -32.87 -12.26 -47.19
C GLU A 634 -31.83 -11.37 -46.48
N ALA A 635 -32.13 -10.09 -46.26
CA ALA A 635 -31.28 -9.20 -45.45
C ALA A 635 -31.28 -9.60 -43.97
N ILE A 636 -32.43 -9.95 -43.38
CA ILE A 636 -32.53 -10.53 -42.02
C ILE A 636 -31.72 -11.83 -41.94
N HIS A 637 -31.78 -12.69 -42.97
CA HIS A 637 -31.03 -13.94 -43.03
C HIS A 637 -29.51 -13.73 -43.20
N LEU A 638 -29.10 -12.60 -43.79
CA LEU A 638 -27.70 -12.16 -43.89
C LEU A 638 -27.17 -11.62 -42.55
N TYR A 639 -27.99 -10.85 -41.81
CA TYR A 639 -27.65 -10.34 -40.47
C TYR A 639 -27.68 -11.43 -39.38
N MET A 640 -28.46 -12.49 -39.56
CA MET A 640 -28.48 -13.63 -38.62
C MET A 640 -27.29 -14.60 -38.79
N ASN A 641 -26.58 -14.59 -39.93
CA ASN A 641 -25.54 -15.59 -40.24
C ASN A 641 -24.10 -15.05 -40.38
N ALA A 642 -23.85 -13.78 -40.02
CA ALA A 642 -22.51 -13.23 -39.89
C ALA A 642 -22.31 -12.63 -38.47
N ILE A 643 -21.97 -13.48 -37.49
CA ILE A 643 -21.13 -13.27 -36.27
C ILE A 643 -21.31 -11.94 -35.45
N PRO A 644 -21.42 -12.02 -34.09
CA PRO A 644 -22.61 -11.90 -33.24
C PRO A 644 -22.99 -10.45 -32.82
N GLN A 645 -24.16 -10.37 -32.18
CA GLN A 645 -25.03 -9.20 -31.99
C GLN A 645 -24.64 -8.31 -30.78
N THR A 646 -24.87 -7.00 -30.88
CA THR A 646 -24.84 -6.02 -29.78
C THR A 646 -26.27 -5.54 -29.46
N ASP A 647 -26.55 -5.19 -28.20
CA ASP A 647 -27.89 -4.73 -27.71
C ASP A 647 -28.49 -3.56 -28.52
N THR A 648 -27.65 -2.76 -29.17
CA THR A 648 -28.08 -1.67 -30.04
C THR A 648 -28.76 -2.18 -31.32
N MET A 649 -28.36 -3.36 -31.82
CA MET A 649 -28.97 -4.00 -32.99
C MET A 649 -30.26 -4.76 -32.65
N GLU A 650 -30.42 -5.29 -31.43
CA GLU A 650 -31.71 -5.85 -30.98
C GLU A 650 -32.78 -4.75 -30.87
N GLN A 651 -32.41 -3.57 -30.37
CA GLN A 651 -33.32 -2.42 -30.31
C GLN A 651 -33.70 -1.91 -31.70
N ILE A 652 -32.76 -1.84 -32.65
CA ILE A 652 -33.04 -1.47 -34.05
C ILE A 652 -33.92 -2.54 -34.74
N THR A 653 -33.69 -3.83 -34.45
CA THR A 653 -34.49 -4.93 -34.99
C THR A 653 -35.92 -4.93 -34.42
N ALA A 654 -36.10 -4.60 -33.14
CA ALA A 654 -37.41 -4.45 -32.51
C ALA A 654 -38.17 -3.24 -33.07
N ILE A 655 -37.50 -2.09 -33.24
CA ILE A 655 -38.07 -0.88 -33.86
C ILE A 655 -38.52 -1.15 -35.32
N LEU A 656 -37.77 -1.95 -36.07
CA LEU A 656 -38.12 -2.33 -37.44
C LEU A 656 -39.25 -3.38 -37.51
N LYS A 657 -39.39 -4.22 -36.47
CA LYS A 657 -40.49 -5.19 -36.33
C LYS A 657 -41.82 -4.52 -36.01
N ASP A 658 -41.82 -3.56 -35.09
CA ASP A 658 -43.03 -2.80 -34.74
C ASP A 658 -43.50 -1.91 -35.91
N SER A 659 -42.56 -1.39 -36.71
CA SER A 659 -42.85 -0.67 -37.97
C SER A 659 -43.47 -1.56 -39.06
N LEU A 660 -43.33 -2.88 -38.97
CA LEU A 660 -43.89 -3.87 -39.90
C LEU A 660 -45.28 -4.35 -39.48
N GLU A 661 -45.65 -4.22 -38.20
CA GLU A 661 -46.98 -4.58 -37.70
C GLU A 661 -48.01 -3.45 -37.88
N GLU A 662 -47.58 -2.23 -38.23
CA GLU A 662 -48.44 -1.06 -38.51
C GLU A 662 -48.64 -0.73 -40.01
N MET A 663 -48.05 -1.51 -40.93
CA MET A 663 -48.22 -1.39 -42.41
C MET A 663 -48.96 -2.59 -42.99
#